data_AF-A0A7C3Q8Z4-F1
#
_entry.id   AF-A0A7C3Q8Z4-F1
#
_cell.length_a   1.000
_cell.length_b   1.000
_cell.length_c   1.000
_cell.angle_alpha   90.00
_cell.angle_beta   90.00
_cell.angle_gamma   90.00
#
_symmetry.space_group_name_H-M   'P 1'
#
loop_
_entity.id
_entity.type
_entity.pdbx_description
1 polymer ?
#
loop_
_entity_poly.entity_id
_entity_poly.type
_entity_poly.pdbx_seq_one_letter_code
_entity_poly.pdbx_strand_id
1 'polypeptide(L)'
;MTNFIKKTLITFTILPAILLANEASTSTVASNSKKEHTLAIYHTVVGDIEEKYNTMVETKLKSIGFNLTDPHKRVNDQYEAKWGSTVLDVLSFMPIVRDRTVLPLLNIDPRIAGFAPFNLVIHKKLDENVSYVGHLVPETMLDILGISNQEVRKKFSAPFKALDATIAQELGGDVRTIPYKALPEKTMINYEYEFEAPDDMDDFLDEFQNTFELAFINKGYLIAGYHNFMEATPDAEEILSDYDAFWTYSLCHLEFSYNMFDTQGARPEAGLFAPCTMYMYIRKGTNKLVVGMFRLHNWSATLNIKSKKRLDLINKLDTEIPAILEGLGMKSVPNVNPLLAEKKTSATSEKTVTPKEKVPAAVAVVPSKIKETKKAVPTKQPDTKGANIEKIKVGNETLTIAIPQVPKVIKCNSTTYNAGSDRSIKFSKRIPPNYRPHSFDRAQKAKTSTHTRIGEVSNGKISAYLRGKFMTVDEAKEKLKTAGFEIITAAPVNKKGDLISIVFTDKSLIHMASKENRGFMASLRLLVDTKEKTISITNPLYLAKGFLQNDFDETSANKILVRLLTHFTDLSNSKDALKFQLLPKYQFMKGMPHFQDMVEVASGKGLLDKIKNNKRVVFTQTLENGATLIGIKLSKRTRKFTKRIGRNNAAMLPYPILIENDKAKILDPKYYISIMYPLLTMSEFMTIATVPDAMLKDCEKVFK
;
A
#
# COMPACT_ATOMS: atom_id res chain seq x y z
N MET A 1 -74.55 44.85 40.37
CA MET A 1 -74.06 44.36 41.67
C MET A 1 -72.53 44.40 41.63
N THR A 2 -71.95 45.53 42.05
CA THR A 2 -71.18 45.67 43.31
C THR A 2 -69.89 44.84 43.29
N ASN A 3 -68.77 45.40 42.85
CA ASN A 3 -67.81 46.31 43.54
C ASN A 3 -66.67 45.55 44.25
N PHE A 4 -65.53 46.26 44.30
CA PHE A 4 -64.26 46.01 45.02
C PHE A 4 -63.12 45.41 44.17
N ILE A 5 -61.94 46.02 44.02
CA ILE A 5 -61.37 47.30 44.47
C ILE A 5 -60.21 47.67 43.50
N LYS A 6 -60.08 48.96 43.19
CA LYS A 6 -58.89 49.63 42.63
C LYS A 6 -58.00 50.15 43.78
N LYS A 7 -56.69 50.23 43.58
CA LYS A 7 -55.85 51.40 43.93
C LYS A 7 -54.58 51.39 43.05
N THR A 8 -54.38 52.32 42.09
CA THR A 8 -53.89 53.72 42.22
C THR A 8 -52.35 53.74 42.18
N LEU A 9 -51.58 54.53 41.41
CA LEU A 9 -51.80 55.68 40.53
C LEU A 9 -50.55 55.82 39.62
N ILE A 10 -50.74 56.44 38.46
CA ILE A 10 -49.73 56.89 37.50
C ILE A 10 -49.10 58.21 37.97
N THR A 11 -47.82 58.47 37.67
CA THR A 11 -47.36 59.84 37.39
C THR A 11 -46.20 59.85 36.40
N PHE A 12 -46.45 60.50 35.26
CA PHE A 12 -45.55 60.81 34.16
C PHE A 12 -44.44 61.79 34.60
N THR A 13 -43.23 61.58 34.10
CA THR A 13 -42.27 62.68 33.82
C THR A 13 -41.65 62.46 32.44
N ILE A 14 -41.53 63.57 31.72
CA ILE A 14 -41.14 63.72 30.32
C ILE A 14 -39.62 64.01 30.25
N LEU A 15 -39.04 63.85 29.04
CA LEU A 15 -37.83 64.52 28.47
C LEU A 15 -36.58 63.62 28.29
N PRO A 16 -35.62 63.96 27.39
CA PRO A 16 -35.63 63.69 25.94
C PRO A 16 -34.38 62.92 25.44
N ALA A 17 -34.31 62.70 24.12
CA ALA A 17 -33.19 62.13 23.38
C ALA A 17 -31.82 62.80 23.65
N ILE A 18 -30.72 62.02 23.56
CA ILE A 18 -29.41 62.41 23.01
C ILE A 18 -28.61 61.15 22.61
N LEU A 19 -28.11 61.20 21.37
CA LEU A 19 -27.11 60.35 20.75
C LEU A 19 -25.74 60.54 21.41
N LEU A 20 -24.93 59.48 21.57
CA LEU A 20 -23.50 59.38 21.21
C LEU A 20 -22.73 58.33 22.03
N ALA A 21 -21.72 57.78 21.36
CA ALA A 21 -20.79 56.75 21.75
C ALA A 21 -20.02 57.03 23.05
N ASN A 22 -19.54 55.96 23.71
CA ASN A 22 -18.26 56.04 24.40
C ASN A 22 -17.53 54.68 24.44
N GLU A 23 -16.24 54.77 24.15
CA GLU A 23 -15.24 53.71 24.18
C GLU A 23 -14.87 53.28 25.61
N ALA A 24 -14.07 52.22 25.65
CA ALA A 24 -13.60 51.46 26.79
C ALA A 24 -13.06 52.24 28.00
N SER A 25 -13.20 51.63 29.18
CA SER A 25 -12.17 51.63 30.20
C SER A 25 -12.20 50.32 31.01
N THR A 26 -11.01 49.75 31.14
CA THR A 26 -10.62 48.47 31.71
C THR A 26 -10.88 48.33 33.21
N SER A 27 -11.29 47.13 33.64
CA SER A 27 -10.90 46.58 34.94
C SER A 27 -10.45 45.13 34.78
N THR A 28 -9.14 44.93 34.88
CA THR A 28 -8.44 43.65 34.94
C THR A 28 -8.85 42.84 36.16
N VAL A 29 -9.49 41.70 35.93
CA VAL A 29 -9.43 40.55 36.85
C VAL A 29 -8.60 39.49 36.14
N ALA A 30 -7.39 39.28 36.63
CA ALA A 30 -6.50 38.23 36.16
C ALA A 30 -7.14 36.86 36.47
N SER A 31 -7.83 36.28 35.49
CA SER A 31 -8.11 34.86 35.47
C SER A 31 -6.94 34.15 34.81
N ASN A 32 -6.25 33.30 35.58
CA ASN A 32 -5.30 32.33 35.05
C ASN A 32 -6.08 31.24 34.28
N SER A 33 -6.68 31.59 33.13
CA SER A 33 -7.18 30.58 32.19
C SER A 33 -6.01 30.14 31.31
N LYS A 34 -5.56 28.89 31.44
CA LYS A 34 -4.66 28.27 30.45
C LYS A 34 -5.28 28.48 29.06
N LYS A 35 -4.57 29.18 28.17
CA LYS A 35 -5.02 29.50 26.81
C LYS A 35 -5.28 28.18 26.07
N GLU A 36 -6.53 27.90 25.68
CA GLU A 36 -6.85 26.73 24.87
C GLU A 36 -6.35 26.96 23.43
N HIS A 37 -5.69 25.96 22.86
CA HIS A 37 -5.16 25.98 21.50
C HIS A 37 -6.15 25.30 20.54
N THR A 38 -6.20 25.71 19.27
CA THR A 38 -7.06 25.06 18.26
C THR A 38 -6.36 23.87 17.62
N LEU A 39 -6.93 22.67 17.72
CA LEU A 39 -6.42 21.44 17.11
C LEU A 39 -6.81 21.33 15.63
N ALA A 40 -8.10 21.48 15.34
CA ALA A 40 -8.69 21.15 14.05
C ALA A 40 -9.92 21.99 13.75
N ILE A 41 -10.27 22.07 12.47
CA ILE A 41 -11.55 22.59 11.96
C ILE A 41 -12.39 21.41 11.51
N TYR A 42 -13.67 21.43 11.85
CA TYR A 42 -14.67 20.44 11.44
C TYR A 42 -15.90 21.10 10.86
N HIS A 43 -16.30 20.63 9.68
CA HIS A 43 -17.60 20.88 9.07
C HIS A 43 -18.56 19.77 9.51
N THR A 44 -19.62 20.16 10.19
CA THR A 44 -20.68 19.27 10.67
C THR A 44 -21.88 19.41 9.74
N VAL A 45 -22.18 18.37 8.97
CA VAL A 45 -23.23 18.41 7.94
C VAL A 45 -24.27 17.34 8.24
N VAL A 46 -25.55 17.71 8.27
CA VAL A 46 -26.64 16.75 8.47
C VAL A 46 -26.79 15.87 7.23
N GLY A 47 -26.94 14.56 7.45
CA GLY A 47 -27.11 13.56 6.40
C GLY A 47 -25.82 12.88 5.95
N ASP A 48 -25.98 11.96 5.01
CA ASP A 48 -24.88 11.36 4.26
C ASP A 48 -24.45 12.32 3.14
N ILE A 49 -23.16 12.67 3.13
CA ILE A 49 -22.55 13.56 2.14
C ILE A 49 -21.38 12.90 1.43
N GLU A 50 -21.23 11.57 1.52
CA GLU A 50 -20.05 10.85 1.02
C GLU A 50 -19.76 11.19 -0.46
N GLU A 51 -20.77 11.15 -1.33
CA GLU A 51 -20.61 11.43 -2.76
C GLU A 51 -20.16 12.89 -3.01
N LYS A 52 -20.78 13.84 -2.30
CA LYS A 52 -20.46 15.27 -2.38
C LYS A 52 -19.02 15.54 -1.92
N TYR A 53 -18.64 14.91 -0.80
CA TYR A 53 -17.30 14.96 -0.24
C TYR A 53 -16.27 14.39 -1.22
N ASN A 54 -16.50 13.18 -1.74
CA ASN A 54 -15.60 12.53 -2.70
C ASN A 54 -15.41 13.41 -3.94
N THR A 55 -16.49 13.96 -4.48
CA THR A 55 -16.45 14.88 -5.64
C THR A 55 -15.60 16.11 -5.34
N MET A 56 -15.81 16.75 -4.19
CA MET A 56 -15.05 17.94 -3.78
C MET A 56 -13.55 17.63 -3.68
N VAL A 57 -13.16 16.53 -3.03
CA VAL A 57 -11.76 16.17 -2.83
C VAL A 57 -11.08 15.78 -4.15
N GLU A 58 -11.74 15.01 -5.02
CA GLU A 58 -11.13 14.46 -6.23
C GLU A 58 -11.06 15.45 -7.39
N THR A 59 -11.96 16.44 -7.40
CA THR A 59 -12.11 17.39 -8.51
C THR A 59 -11.86 18.84 -8.12
N LYS A 60 -12.48 19.33 -7.04
CA LYS A 60 -12.47 20.76 -6.70
C LYS A 60 -11.16 21.19 -6.06
N LEU A 61 -10.59 20.38 -5.17
CA LEU A 61 -9.34 20.73 -4.48
C LEU A 61 -8.15 20.92 -5.43
N LYS A 62 -8.14 20.20 -6.57
CA LYS A 62 -7.12 20.39 -7.62
C LYS A 62 -7.12 21.81 -8.18
N SER A 63 -8.28 22.46 -8.26
CA SER A 63 -8.40 23.84 -8.78
C SER A 63 -7.70 24.89 -7.91
N ILE A 64 -7.54 24.61 -6.60
CA ILE A 64 -6.80 25.45 -5.66
C ILE A 64 -5.37 24.90 -5.39
N GLY A 65 -4.97 23.87 -6.13
CA GLY A 65 -3.62 23.30 -6.15
C GLY A 65 -3.36 22.20 -5.12
N PHE A 66 -4.38 21.70 -4.41
CA PHE A 66 -4.24 20.53 -3.55
C PHE A 66 -4.41 19.25 -4.37
N ASN A 67 -3.42 18.37 -4.28
CA ASN A 67 -3.38 17.05 -4.89
C ASN A 67 -3.73 15.99 -3.85
N LEU A 68 -4.50 14.99 -4.28
CA LEU A 68 -4.80 13.78 -3.52
C LEU A 68 -3.69 12.75 -3.79
N THR A 69 -3.02 12.24 -2.75
CA THR A 69 -1.88 11.33 -2.94
C THR A 69 -2.31 9.86 -2.91
N ASP A 70 -2.93 9.41 -1.82
CA ASP A 70 -3.23 8.00 -1.55
C ASP A 70 -4.58 7.87 -0.82
N PRO A 71 -5.71 8.05 -1.53
CA PRO A 71 -7.02 8.04 -0.89
C PRO A 71 -7.46 6.64 -0.49
N HIS A 72 -7.95 6.51 0.74
CA HIS A 72 -8.57 5.28 1.27
C HIS A 72 -10.02 5.58 1.65
N LYS A 73 -10.94 5.26 0.75
CA LYS A 73 -12.38 5.43 0.95
C LYS A 73 -12.97 4.26 1.74
N ARG A 74 -13.95 4.55 2.59
CA ARG A 74 -14.75 3.56 3.34
C ARG A 74 -13.90 2.49 4.04
N VAL A 75 -12.89 2.95 4.78
CA VAL A 75 -11.96 2.08 5.51
C VAL A 75 -12.70 1.24 6.57
N ASN A 76 -13.81 1.76 7.10
CA ASN A 76 -14.72 1.03 7.97
C ASN A 76 -15.28 -0.26 7.33
N ASP A 77 -15.52 -0.30 6.01
CA ASP A 77 -15.99 -1.53 5.34
C ASP A 77 -14.91 -2.63 5.39
N GLN A 78 -13.63 -2.26 5.30
CA GLN A 78 -12.52 -3.21 5.46
C GLN A 78 -12.42 -3.71 6.90
N TYR A 79 -12.73 -2.85 7.87
CA TYR A 79 -12.78 -3.23 9.27
C TYR A 79 -13.91 -4.21 9.53
N GLU A 80 -15.12 -3.92 9.05
CA GLU A 80 -16.27 -4.81 9.17
C GLU A 80 -16.00 -6.16 8.51
N ALA A 81 -15.45 -6.17 7.29
CA ALA A 81 -15.13 -7.41 6.60
C ALA A 81 -14.12 -8.29 7.35
N LYS A 82 -13.21 -7.68 8.12
CA LYS A 82 -12.15 -8.38 8.86
C LYS A 82 -12.55 -8.79 10.27
N TRP A 83 -13.28 -7.95 10.99
CA TRP A 83 -13.63 -8.16 12.41
C TRP A 83 -15.13 -8.41 12.66
N GLY A 84 -15.97 -8.28 11.64
CA GLY A 84 -17.40 -8.65 11.67
C GLY A 84 -18.32 -7.57 12.24
N SER A 85 -17.82 -6.37 12.52
CA SER A 85 -18.65 -5.25 13.01
C SER A 85 -17.99 -3.90 12.74
N THR A 86 -18.83 -2.89 12.49
CA THR A 86 -18.49 -1.47 12.40
C THR A 86 -19.47 -0.66 13.26
N VAL A 87 -19.02 0.45 13.85
CA VAL A 87 -19.86 1.50 14.46
C VAL A 87 -20.00 2.72 13.54
N LEU A 88 -19.35 2.66 12.38
CA LEU A 88 -19.25 3.74 11.40
C LEU A 88 -20.02 3.39 10.12
N ASP A 89 -20.74 4.39 9.63
CA ASP A 89 -21.38 4.37 8.31
C ASP A 89 -20.34 4.71 7.22
N VAL A 90 -19.54 5.75 7.48
CA VAL A 90 -18.48 6.23 6.60
C VAL A 90 -17.24 6.53 7.44
N LEU A 91 -16.07 6.10 6.95
CA LEU A 91 -14.77 6.62 7.34
C LEU A 91 -13.84 6.58 6.14
N SER A 92 -13.37 7.73 5.69
CA SER A 92 -12.40 7.82 4.59
C SER A 92 -11.23 8.71 4.98
N PHE A 93 -10.03 8.25 4.66
CA PHE A 93 -8.80 9.02 4.77
C PHE A 93 -8.44 9.54 3.38
N MET A 94 -8.40 10.86 3.22
CA MET A 94 -8.07 11.52 1.96
C MET A 94 -6.83 12.40 2.17
N PRO A 95 -5.61 11.83 2.10
CA PRO A 95 -4.38 12.59 2.26
C PRO A 95 -4.21 13.60 1.12
N ILE A 96 -4.09 14.88 1.45
CA ILE A 96 -3.92 15.96 0.49
C ILE A 96 -2.61 16.73 0.74
N VAL A 97 -2.02 17.25 -0.35
CA VAL A 97 -0.80 18.05 -0.32
C VAL A 97 -0.85 19.13 -1.40
N ARG A 98 -0.27 20.30 -1.12
CA ARG A 98 -0.06 21.35 -2.13
C ARG A 98 1.43 21.46 -2.44
N ASP A 99 1.91 20.62 -3.37
CA ASP A 99 3.35 20.46 -3.66
C ASP A 99 4.06 21.78 -3.97
N ARG A 100 3.43 22.65 -4.76
CA ARG A 100 3.98 23.98 -5.08
C ARG A 100 4.20 24.88 -3.85
N THR A 101 3.45 24.67 -2.77
CA THR A 101 3.75 25.34 -1.48
C THR A 101 4.89 24.65 -0.77
N VAL A 102 4.83 23.32 -0.70
CA VAL A 102 5.68 22.53 0.20
C VAL A 102 7.12 22.46 -0.31
N LEU A 103 7.33 22.21 -1.61
CA LEU A 103 8.66 22.03 -2.21
C LEU A 103 9.67 23.12 -1.83
N PRO A 104 9.42 24.43 -2.03
CA PRO A 104 10.37 25.46 -1.64
C PRO A 104 10.58 25.57 -0.12
N LEU A 105 9.61 25.14 0.70
CA LEU A 105 9.73 25.15 2.16
C LEU A 105 10.61 24.02 2.69
N LEU A 106 10.76 22.92 1.94
CA LEU A 106 11.67 21.82 2.30
C LEU A 106 13.13 22.29 2.40
N ASN A 107 13.52 23.27 1.57
CA ASN A 107 14.84 23.93 1.62
C ASN A 107 15.04 24.86 2.83
N ILE A 108 13.98 25.17 3.57
CA ILE A 108 14.04 26.02 4.78
C ILE A 108 13.93 25.16 6.02
N ASP A 109 12.92 24.29 6.08
CA ASP A 109 12.72 23.35 7.18
C ASP A 109 12.05 22.06 6.66
N PRO A 110 12.84 20.99 6.42
CA PRO A 110 12.34 19.76 5.81
C PRO A 110 11.34 19.01 6.71
N ARG A 111 11.27 19.36 8.01
CA ARG A 111 10.33 18.76 8.95
C ARG A 111 8.88 19.01 8.56
N ILE A 112 8.59 20.02 7.73
CA ILE A 112 7.24 20.30 7.21
C ILE A 112 6.63 19.10 6.46
N ALA A 113 7.47 18.22 5.91
CA ALA A 113 7.04 16.98 5.28
C ALA A 113 6.31 16.01 6.23
N GLY A 114 6.43 16.16 7.56
CA GLY A 114 5.71 15.35 8.53
C GLY A 114 4.19 15.54 8.53
N PHE A 115 3.66 16.57 7.85
CA PHE A 115 2.24 16.76 7.57
C PHE A 115 1.97 17.08 6.09
N ALA A 116 2.85 16.63 5.20
CA ALA A 116 2.66 16.75 3.76
C ALA A 116 2.88 15.37 3.11
N PRO A 117 1.81 14.60 2.83
CA PRO A 117 0.40 14.98 2.93
C PRO A 117 -0.17 14.98 4.37
N PHE A 118 -1.29 15.68 4.58
CA PHE A 118 -2.14 15.61 5.79
C PHE A 118 -3.55 15.13 5.42
N ASN A 119 -4.33 14.62 6.38
CA ASN A 119 -5.71 14.21 6.09
C ASN A 119 -6.65 15.39 5.90
N LEU A 120 -7.52 15.22 4.91
CA LEU A 120 -8.91 15.61 5.04
C LEU A 120 -9.71 14.33 5.35
N VAL A 121 -10.26 14.23 6.56
CA VAL A 121 -11.01 13.04 7.00
C VAL A 121 -12.50 13.30 6.89
N ILE A 122 -13.26 12.29 6.44
CA ILE A 122 -14.71 12.23 6.63
C ILE A 122 -15.04 11.06 7.55
N HIS A 123 -15.95 11.27 8.50
CA HIS A 123 -16.57 10.16 9.23
C HIS A 123 -18.04 10.44 9.57
N LYS A 124 -18.80 9.36 9.72
CA LYS A 124 -20.19 9.36 10.18
C LYS A 124 -20.44 8.07 10.96
N LYS A 125 -21.02 8.15 12.17
CA LYS A 125 -21.43 6.94 12.91
C LYS A 125 -22.77 6.41 12.43
N LEU A 126 -23.03 5.13 12.71
CA LEU A 126 -24.30 4.48 12.39
C LEU A 126 -25.47 5.02 13.22
N ASP A 127 -25.21 5.48 14.45
CA ASP A 127 -26.22 5.95 15.40
C ASP A 127 -26.54 7.46 15.29
N GLU A 128 -25.97 8.14 14.29
CA GLU A 128 -26.20 9.56 14.04
C GLU A 128 -26.48 9.86 12.56
N ASN A 129 -27.24 10.92 12.30
CA ASN A 129 -27.50 11.42 10.95
C ASN A 129 -26.64 12.65 10.64
N VAL A 130 -25.37 12.62 11.04
CA VAL A 130 -24.44 13.76 10.90
C VAL A 130 -23.10 13.24 10.40
N SER A 131 -22.63 13.85 9.31
CA SER A 131 -21.30 13.66 8.76
C SER A 131 -20.35 14.73 9.25
N TYR A 132 -19.12 14.34 9.55
CA TYR A 132 -18.07 15.23 10.01
C TYR A 132 -16.92 15.20 9.01
N VAL A 133 -16.54 16.38 8.51
CA VAL A 133 -15.38 16.54 7.63
C VAL A 133 -14.38 17.46 8.30
N GLY A 134 -13.13 17.05 8.46
CA GLY A 134 -12.15 17.87 9.18
C GLY A 134 -10.70 17.65 8.80
N HIS A 135 -9.88 18.63 9.17
CA HIS A 135 -8.41 18.58 9.07
C HIS A 135 -7.80 19.31 10.26
N LEU A 136 -6.54 18.96 10.59
CA LEU A 136 -5.76 19.71 11.57
C LEU A 136 -5.53 21.15 11.08
N VAL A 137 -5.43 22.10 12.01
CA VAL A 137 -5.01 23.47 11.65
C VAL A 137 -3.49 23.52 11.45
N PRO A 138 -2.99 24.32 10.49
CA PRO A 138 -1.57 24.33 10.16
C PRO A 138 -0.70 24.78 11.35
N GLU A 139 -1.20 25.65 12.23
CA GLU A 139 -0.48 26.09 13.43
C GLU A 139 -0.15 24.91 14.34
N THR A 140 -1.10 24.00 14.56
CA THR A 140 -0.89 22.82 15.40
C THR A 140 0.01 21.79 14.72
N MET A 141 -0.08 21.63 13.40
CA MET A 141 0.88 20.82 12.65
C MET A 141 2.31 21.34 12.88
N LEU A 142 2.51 22.66 12.72
CA LEU A 142 3.81 23.31 12.89
C LEU A 142 4.33 23.24 14.34
N ASP A 143 3.43 23.32 15.33
CA ASP A 143 3.78 23.18 16.75
C ASP A 143 4.22 21.75 17.09
N ILE A 144 3.52 20.73 16.56
CA ILE A 144 3.92 19.33 16.71
C ILE A 144 5.31 19.11 16.09
N LEU A 145 5.56 19.66 14.90
CA LEU A 145 6.86 19.56 14.23
C LEU A 145 7.98 20.35 14.92
N GLY A 146 7.64 21.30 15.80
CA GLY A 146 8.62 22.18 16.44
C GLY A 146 9.21 23.22 15.48
N ILE A 147 8.41 23.73 14.54
CA ILE A 147 8.83 24.73 13.54
C ILE A 147 8.40 26.13 14.00
N SER A 148 9.37 26.95 14.39
CA SER A 148 9.16 28.35 14.81
C SER A 148 9.51 29.39 13.75
N ASN A 149 10.08 28.97 12.61
CA ASN A 149 10.46 29.86 11.52
C ASN A 149 9.23 30.58 10.94
N GLN A 150 9.18 31.90 11.07
CA GLN A 150 8.00 32.70 10.72
C GLN A 150 7.66 32.65 9.22
N GLU A 151 8.65 32.56 8.35
CA GLU A 151 8.44 32.44 6.91
C GLU A 151 7.77 31.10 6.57
N VAL A 152 8.27 29.99 7.12
CA VAL A 152 7.68 28.66 6.94
C VAL A 152 6.26 28.64 7.48
N ARG A 153 6.03 29.14 8.69
CA ARG A 153 4.68 29.17 9.30
C ARG A 153 3.71 29.96 8.44
N LYS A 154 4.09 31.16 8.00
CA LYS A 154 3.24 32.01 7.13
C LYS A 154 2.92 31.33 5.79
N LYS A 155 3.94 30.81 5.10
CA LYS A 155 3.79 30.23 3.76
C LYS A 155 3.03 28.90 3.79
N PHE A 156 3.26 28.06 4.81
CA PHE A 156 2.56 26.80 4.98
C PHE A 156 1.09 26.98 5.37
N SER A 157 0.77 27.93 6.26
CA SER A 157 -0.62 28.19 6.67
C SER A 157 -1.45 28.87 5.58
N ALA A 158 -0.84 29.68 4.69
CA ALA A 158 -1.58 30.53 3.75
C ALA A 158 -2.63 29.79 2.87
N PRO A 159 -2.36 28.60 2.30
CA PRO A 159 -3.32 27.89 1.46
C PRO A 159 -4.56 27.38 2.20
N PHE A 160 -4.50 27.20 3.53
CA PHE A 160 -5.62 26.66 4.31
C PHE A 160 -6.85 27.56 4.27
N LYS A 161 -6.69 28.88 4.16
CA LYS A 161 -7.82 29.80 3.98
C LYS A 161 -8.66 29.47 2.73
N ALA A 162 -7.99 29.12 1.63
CA ALA A 162 -8.68 28.74 0.40
C ALA A 162 -9.31 27.35 0.52
N LEU A 163 -8.62 26.42 1.20
CA LEU A 163 -9.15 25.10 1.51
C LEU A 163 -10.46 25.20 2.31
N ASP A 164 -10.44 25.92 3.43
CA ASP A 164 -11.60 26.09 4.33
C ASP A 164 -12.78 26.74 3.59
N ALA A 165 -12.50 27.76 2.76
CA ALA A 165 -13.52 28.41 1.94
C ALA A 165 -14.15 27.45 0.91
N THR A 166 -13.34 26.61 0.25
CA THR A 166 -13.83 25.60 -0.68
C THR A 166 -14.66 24.53 0.04
N ILE A 167 -14.23 24.04 1.21
CA ILE A 167 -15.01 23.07 1.99
C ILE A 167 -16.35 23.68 2.41
N ALA A 168 -16.35 24.93 2.91
CA ALA A 168 -17.58 25.63 3.29
C ALA A 168 -18.53 25.81 2.10
N GLN A 169 -18.02 26.19 0.93
CA GLN A 169 -18.82 26.38 -0.27
C GLN A 169 -19.40 25.07 -0.80
N GLU A 170 -18.58 24.01 -0.86
CA GLU A 170 -18.97 22.75 -1.47
C GLU A 170 -19.81 21.90 -0.52
N LEU A 171 -19.55 21.89 0.79
CA LEU A 171 -20.26 21.02 1.74
C LEU A 171 -21.32 21.74 2.56
N GLY A 172 -21.09 23.01 2.92
CA GLY A 172 -21.91 23.75 3.88
C GLY A 172 -21.73 23.23 5.32
N GLY A 173 -22.79 23.33 6.11
CA GLY A 173 -22.84 22.87 7.50
C GLY A 173 -22.20 23.82 8.52
N ASP A 174 -22.26 23.42 9.79
CA ASP A 174 -21.74 24.20 10.90
C ASP A 174 -20.23 23.97 11.05
N VAL A 175 -19.46 25.06 11.08
CA VAL A 175 -18.02 25.01 11.31
C VAL A 175 -17.74 25.03 12.81
N ARG A 176 -16.99 24.04 13.30
CA ARG A 176 -16.57 23.93 14.70
C ARG A 176 -15.07 23.77 14.79
N THR A 177 -14.47 24.37 15.81
CA THR A 177 -13.07 24.16 16.16
C THR A 177 -12.96 23.16 17.29
N ILE A 178 -11.99 22.24 17.22
CA ILE A 178 -11.66 21.35 18.33
C ILE A 178 -10.53 21.99 19.13
N PRO A 179 -10.70 22.30 20.44
CA PRO A 179 -9.63 22.82 21.26
C PRO A 179 -8.77 21.70 21.87
N TYR A 180 -7.54 22.03 22.27
CA TYR A 180 -6.69 21.20 23.11
C TYR A 180 -5.89 22.03 24.13
N LYS A 181 -5.42 21.38 25.19
CA LYS A 181 -4.77 22.06 26.33
C LYS A 181 -3.26 22.20 26.18
N ALA A 182 -2.58 21.12 25.77
CA ALA A 182 -1.14 21.08 25.63
C ALA A 182 -0.72 19.90 24.73
N LEU A 183 0.44 20.06 24.08
CA LEU A 183 1.15 18.97 23.42
C LEU A 183 1.95 18.16 24.44
N PRO A 184 2.28 16.89 24.14
CA PRO A 184 3.19 16.11 24.98
C PRO A 184 4.61 16.70 24.94
N GLU A 185 5.43 16.44 25.96
CA GLU A 185 6.83 16.92 26.01
C GLU A 185 7.66 16.48 24.80
N LYS A 186 7.42 15.25 24.32
CA LYS A 186 8.03 14.71 23.10
C LYS A 186 6.96 14.54 22.03
N THR A 187 6.98 15.45 21.06
CA THR A 187 6.03 15.49 19.92
C THR A 187 6.54 14.72 18.71
N MET A 188 7.85 14.60 18.53
CA MET A 188 8.50 13.99 17.36
C MET A 188 9.44 12.85 17.76
N ILE A 189 9.67 11.95 16.82
CA ILE A 189 10.87 11.11 16.74
C ILE A 189 11.69 11.53 15.53
N ASN A 190 13.00 11.54 15.67
CA ASN A 190 13.94 11.87 14.61
C ASN A 190 15.12 10.91 14.65
N TYR A 191 15.56 10.50 13.48
CA TYR A 191 16.62 9.51 13.30
C TYR A 191 17.53 9.89 12.14
N GLU A 192 18.79 9.48 12.23
CA GLU A 192 19.77 9.56 11.15
C GLU A 192 20.35 8.18 10.86
N TYR A 193 20.64 7.91 9.59
CA TYR A 193 21.32 6.73 9.13
C TYR A 193 22.45 7.12 8.18
N GLU A 194 23.69 6.91 8.63
CA GLU A 194 24.89 7.11 7.81
C GLU A 194 25.17 5.83 7.02
N PHE A 195 25.42 5.98 5.72
CA PHE A 195 25.72 4.88 4.82
C PHE A 195 26.99 5.18 4.02
N GLU A 196 27.62 4.13 3.48
CA GLU A 196 28.77 4.30 2.60
C GLU A 196 28.32 4.89 1.26
N ALA A 197 29.13 5.79 0.69
CA ALA A 197 28.83 6.41 -0.61
C ALA A 197 28.54 5.33 -1.66
N PRO A 198 27.30 5.24 -2.20
CA PRO A 198 26.96 4.21 -3.16
C PRO A 198 27.49 4.57 -4.54
N ASP A 199 27.85 3.55 -5.34
CA ASP A 199 28.18 3.73 -6.75
C ASP A 199 27.00 4.31 -7.56
N ASP A 200 25.77 4.00 -7.14
CA ASP A 200 24.51 4.41 -7.76
C ASP A 200 23.47 4.67 -6.65
N MET A 201 23.12 5.94 -6.43
CA MET A 201 22.18 6.36 -5.38
C MET A 201 20.79 5.74 -5.58
N ASP A 202 20.34 5.54 -6.82
CA ASP A 202 19.05 4.90 -7.10
C ASP A 202 19.06 3.43 -6.67
N ASP A 203 20.19 2.73 -6.85
CA ASP A 203 20.34 1.34 -6.43
C ASP A 203 20.35 1.23 -4.89
N PHE A 204 21.00 2.17 -4.17
CA PHE A 204 20.94 2.27 -2.70
C PHE A 204 19.52 2.54 -2.20
N LEU A 205 18.85 3.57 -2.74
CA LEU A 205 17.49 3.94 -2.34
C LEU A 205 16.53 2.77 -2.49
N ASP A 206 16.62 2.02 -3.58
CA ASP A 206 15.77 0.86 -3.81
C ASP A 206 16.00 -0.28 -2.80
N GLU A 207 17.25 -0.53 -2.41
CA GLU A 207 17.60 -1.55 -1.41
C GLU A 207 17.17 -1.12 -0.01
N PHE A 208 17.46 0.13 0.35
CA PHE A 208 17.08 0.72 1.62
C PHE A 208 15.56 0.71 1.78
N GLN A 209 14.82 1.26 0.81
CA GLN A 209 13.35 1.32 0.86
C GLN A 209 12.74 -0.07 0.96
N ASN A 210 13.24 -1.05 0.20
CA ASN A 210 12.77 -2.43 0.33
C ASN A 210 12.99 -3.00 1.73
N THR A 211 14.19 -2.80 2.29
CA THR A 211 14.53 -3.29 3.63
C THR A 211 13.67 -2.62 4.69
N PHE A 212 13.47 -1.31 4.57
CA PHE A 212 12.59 -0.52 5.41
C PHE A 212 11.14 -1.00 5.35
N GLU A 213 10.56 -1.09 4.15
CA GLU A 213 9.18 -1.54 3.93
C GLU A 213 8.95 -2.94 4.52
N LEU A 214 9.88 -3.87 4.30
CA LEU A 214 9.80 -5.23 4.86
C LEU A 214 9.89 -5.24 6.38
N ALA A 215 10.74 -4.40 6.99
CA ALA A 215 10.87 -4.33 8.45
C ALA A 215 9.55 -3.90 9.11
N PHE A 216 8.85 -2.94 8.52
CA PHE A 216 7.52 -2.51 8.97
C PHE A 216 6.43 -3.55 8.66
N ILE A 217 6.41 -4.13 7.46
CA ILE A 217 5.42 -5.16 7.08
C ILE A 217 5.52 -6.39 8.00
N ASN A 218 6.74 -6.83 8.34
CA ASN A 218 6.97 -7.94 9.26
C ASN A 218 6.44 -7.69 10.69
N LYS A 219 6.19 -6.42 11.04
CA LYS A 219 5.61 -6.00 12.31
C LYS A 219 4.10 -5.68 12.20
N GLY A 220 3.47 -5.98 11.06
CA GLY A 220 2.03 -5.79 10.87
C GLY A 220 1.62 -4.40 10.39
N TYR A 221 2.59 -3.57 10.00
CA TYR A 221 2.32 -2.30 9.35
C TYR A 221 2.07 -2.50 7.85
N LEU A 222 1.34 -1.57 7.26
CA LEU A 222 1.13 -1.43 5.83
C LEU A 222 1.69 -0.08 5.42
N ILE A 223 2.29 -0.03 4.25
CA ILE A 223 2.60 1.23 3.58
C ILE A 223 1.31 1.67 2.87
N ALA A 224 0.56 2.53 3.54
CA ALA A 224 -0.73 3.03 3.06
C ALA A 224 -0.57 4.15 2.02
N GLY A 225 0.63 4.67 1.83
CA GLY A 225 0.87 5.72 0.84
C GLY A 225 2.34 6.09 0.75
N TYR A 226 2.70 6.69 -0.38
CA TYR A 226 4.06 7.09 -0.70
C TYR A 226 4.06 8.33 -1.58
N HIS A 227 4.71 9.38 -1.12
CA HIS A 227 4.84 10.63 -1.88
C HIS A 227 6.32 10.95 -2.12
N ASN A 228 6.72 11.02 -3.38
CA ASN A 228 8.09 11.40 -3.77
C ASN A 228 8.13 12.88 -4.14
N PHE A 229 8.70 13.71 -3.28
CA PHE A 229 8.79 15.14 -3.52
C PHE A 229 9.70 15.48 -4.71
N MET A 230 10.71 14.65 -5.01
CA MET A 230 11.58 14.85 -6.18
C MET A 230 10.83 14.73 -7.51
N GLU A 231 9.66 14.07 -7.53
CA GLU A 231 8.84 13.85 -8.73
C GLU A 231 7.46 14.52 -8.64
N ALA A 232 7.23 15.37 -7.63
CA ALA A 232 5.92 15.92 -7.34
C ALA A 232 5.47 16.99 -8.35
N THR A 233 6.41 17.76 -8.91
CA THR A 233 6.16 18.75 -9.97
C THR A 233 7.26 18.68 -11.03
N PRO A 234 7.05 19.22 -12.25
CA PRO A 234 8.06 19.20 -13.31
C PRO A 234 9.39 19.87 -12.95
N ASP A 235 9.35 20.85 -12.05
CA ASP A 235 10.48 21.64 -11.53
C ASP A 235 10.99 21.16 -10.16
N ALA A 236 10.47 20.04 -9.64
CA ALA A 236 10.78 19.60 -8.28
C ALA A 236 12.27 19.26 -8.07
N GLU A 237 12.91 18.59 -9.04
CA GLU A 237 14.35 18.29 -8.97
C GLU A 237 15.23 19.54 -8.98
N GLU A 238 14.77 20.61 -9.66
CA GLU A 238 15.48 21.90 -9.69
C GLU A 238 15.33 22.61 -8.34
N ILE A 239 14.10 22.69 -7.81
CA ILE A 239 13.81 23.29 -6.51
C ILE A 239 14.56 22.55 -5.40
N LEU A 240 14.57 21.22 -5.43
CA LEU A 240 15.24 20.35 -4.46
C LEU A 240 16.64 19.92 -4.91
N SER A 241 17.33 20.79 -5.65
CA SER A 241 18.65 20.48 -6.23
C SER A 241 19.74 20.14 -5.19
N ASP A 242 19.54 20.48 -3.92
CA ASP A 242 20.41 20.12 -2.79
C ASP A 242 20.14 18.71 -2.20
N TYR A 243 19.15 17.98 -2.73
CA TYR A 243 18.75 16.66 -2.27
C TYR A 243 19.04 15.59 -3.33
N ASP A 244 19.53 14.44 -2.88
CA ASP A 244 19.61 13.22 -3.69
C ASP A 244 18.25 12.50 -3.71
N ALA A 245 17.50 12.58 -2.62
CA ALA A 245 16.14 12.03 -2.51
C ALA A 245 15.33 12.72 -1.41
N PHE A 246 14.01 12.80 -1.61
CA PHE A 246 13.08 13.29 -0.61
C PHE A 246 11.70 12.65 -0.81
N TRP A 247 11.22 11.89 0.19
CA TRP A 247 9.92 11.25 0.13
C TRP A 247 9.25 11.13 1.51
N THR A 248 7.99 10.73 1.52
CA THR A 248 7.24 10.36 2.73
C THR A 248 6.58 9.00 2.58
N TYR A 249 6.53 8.24 3.67
CA TYR A 249 5.70 7.06 3.83
C TYR A 249 4.50 7.37 4.72
N SER A 250 3.33 6.88 4.32
CA SER A 250 2.13 6.85 5.15
C SER A 250 2.02 5.49 5.81
N LEU A 251 2.35 5.40 7.10
CA LEU A 251 2.31 4.13 7.84
C LEU A 251 0.91 3.87 8.39
N CYS A 252 0.43 2.63 8.28
CA CYS A 252 -0.83 2.20 8.87
C CYS A 252 -0.68 0.86 9.59
N HIS A 253 -1.33 0.68 10.73
CA HIS A 253 -1.41 -0.61 11.42
C HIS A 253 -2.88 -0.95 11.63
N LEU A 254 -3.42 -1.92 10.88
CA LEU A 254 -4.87 -2.16 10.81
C LEU A 254 -5.51 -2.43 12.18
N GLU A 255 -4.85 -3.22 13.04
CA GLU A 255 -5.38 -3.51 14.38
C GLU A 255 -5.47 -2.25 15.25
N PHE A 256 -4.44 -1.40 15.23
CA PHE A 256 -4.45 -0.10 15.91
C PHE A 256 -5.58 0.77 15.36
N SER A 257 -5.66 0.86 14.03
CA SER A 257 -6.64 1.67 13.30
C SER A 257 -8.07 1.29 13.67
N TYR A 258 -8.41 0.01 13.60
CA TYR A 258 -9.72 -0.51 13.99
C TYR A 258 -10.07 -0.19 15.44
N ASN A 259 -9.16 -0.46 16.37
CA ASN A 259 -9.40 -0.21 17.81
C ASN A 259 -9.45 1.29 18.15
N MET A 260 -8.85 2.14 17.34
CA MET A 260 -8.95 3.60 17.49
C MET A 260 -10.28 4.11 16.93
N PHE A 261 -10.62 3.75 15.69
CA PHE A 261 -11.66 4.42 14.92
C PHE A 261 -13.03 3.73 14.93
N ASP A 262 -13.12 2.42 15.14
CA ASP A 262 -14.32 1.66 14.74
C ASP A 262 -14.75 0.56 15.74
N THR A 263 -14.49 0.81 17.03
CA THR A 263 -14.92 -0.04 18.14
C THR A 263 -15.80 0.74 19.10
N GLN A 264 -16.41 0.08 20.10
CA GLN A 264 -17.18 0.80 21.11
C GLN A 264 -16.38 1.93 21.77
N GLY A 265 -16.98 3.13 21.84
CA GLY A 265 -16.29 4.34 22.30
C GLY A 265 -15.17 4.81 21.37
N ALA A 266 -15.27 4.47 20.08
CA ALA A 266 -14.37 4.88 19.01
C ALA A 266 -14.11 6.38 18.99
N ARG A 267 -12.94 6.74 18.48
CA ARG A 267 -12.47 8.11 18.30
C ARG A 267 -12.21 8.36 16.80
N PRO A 268 -13.22 8.32 15.92
CA PRO A 268 -13.03 8.52 14.48
C PRO A 268 -12.38 9.87 14.15
N GLU A 269 -12.54 10.86 15.03
CA GLU A 269 -11.87 12.16 14.92
C GLU A 269 -10.35 12.09 15.07
N ALA A 270 -9.80 11.00 15.64
CA ALA A 270 -8.36 10.77 15.61
C ALA A 270 -7.83 10.54 14.18
N GLY A 271 -8.72 10.29 13.21
CA GLY A 271 -8.39 10.24 11.79
C GLY A 271 -7.79 11.55 11.26
N LEU A 272 -7.95 12.67 11.96
CA LEU A 272 -7.24 13.93 11.68
C LEU A 272 -5.71 13.78 11.60
N PHE A 273 -5.15 12.84 12.36
CA PHE A 273 -3.72 12.56 12.39
C PHE A 273 -3.29 11.43 11.44
N ALA A 274 -4.23 10.80 10.73
CA ALA A 274 -3.87 9.88 9.65
C ALA A 274 -3.59 10.69 8.36
N PRO A 275 -2.76 10.20 7.43
CA PRO A 275 -1.85 9.09 7.62
C PRO A 275 -0.75 9.43 8.64
N CYS A 276 -0.18 8.39 9.26
CA CYS A 276 1.02 8.55 10.07
C CYS A 276 2.21 8.79 9.12
N THR A 277 2.45 10.06 8.78
CA THR A 277 3.45 10.47 7.80
C THR A 277 4.86 10.45 8.40
N MET A 278 5.72 9.59 7.86
CA MET A 278 7.15 9.55 8.12
C MET A 278 7.90 10.12 6.93
N TYR A 279 8.58 11.25 7.11
CA TYR A 279 9.40 11.85 6.06
C TYR A 279 10.82 11.32 6.09
N MET A 280 11.43 11.28 4.90
CA MET A 280 12.79 10.81 4.67
C MET A 280 13.47 11.63 3.58
N TYR A 281 14.73 11.98 3.79
CA TYR A 281 15.51 12.63 2.74
C TYR A 281 17.01 12.37 2.88
N ILE A 282 17.73 12.56 1.77
CA ILE A 282 19.19 12.50 1.68
C ILE A 282 19.66 13.80 1.05
N ARG A 283 20.53 14.53 1.73
CA ARG A 283 21.17 15.72 1.17
C ARG A 283 22.39 15.34 0.35
N LYS A 284 22.61 16.04 -0.77
CA LYS A 284 23.75 15.79 -1.65
C LYS A 284 25.07 15.86 -0.90
N GLY A 285 25.89 14.84 -1.13
CA GLY A 285 27.25 14.75 -0.57
C GLY A 285 27.33 14.41 0.92
N THR A 286 26.21 14.13 1.59
CA THR A 286 26.20 13.81 3.03
C THR A 286 26.28 12.32 3.33
N ASN A 287 25.84 11.46 2.40
CA ASN A 287 25.62 10.02 2.60
C ASN A 287 24.87 9.71 3.92
N LYS A 288 23.89 10.59 4.22
CA LYS A 288 23.10 10.55 5.45
C LYS A 288 21.63 10.62 5.10
N LEU A 289 20.91 9.61 5.52
CA LEU A 289 19.45 9.58 5.48
C LEU A 289 18.92 10.19 6.78
N VAL A 290 18.08 11.20 6.66
CA VAL A 290 17.36 11.82 7.78
C VAL A 290 15.92 11.35 7.76
N VAL A 291 15.41 10.94 8.92
CA VAL A 291 14.06 10.41 9.10
C VAL A 291 13.36 11.17 10.22
N GLY A 292 12.07 11.47 10.07
CA GLY A 292 11.26 11.98 11.16
C GLY A 292 9.77 11.71 11.02
N MET A 293 9.10 11.65 12.17
CA MET A 293 7.67 11.35 12.27
C MET A 293 7.12 11.92 13.59
N PHE A 294 5.87 12.38 13.58
CA PHE A 294 5.18 12.76 14.82
C PHE A 294 4.77 11.53 15.64
N ARG A 295 4.80 11.66 16.96
CA ARG A 295 4.43 10.58 17.89
C ARG A 295 2.92 10.41 18.00
N LEU A 296 2.45 9.19 18.23
CA LEU A 296 1.03 8.92 18.48
C LEU A 296 0.57 9.49 19.82
N HIS A 297 1.46 9.77 20.76
CA HIS A 297 1.14 10.53 21.98
C HIS A 297 0.55 11.92 21.70
N ASN A 298 0.81 12.52 20.53
CA ASN A 298 0.12 13.76 20.16
C ASN A 298 -1.40 13.53 20.11
N TRP A 299 -1.85 12.35 19.69
CA TRP A 299 -3.27 12.03 19.54
C TRP A 299 -3.93 11.98 20.92
N SER A 300 -3.33 11.23 21.86
CA SER A 300 -3.88 11.08 23.20
C SER A 300 -3.90 12.39 23.98
N ALA A 301 -2.84 13.20 23.87
CA ALA A 301 -2.74 14.48 24.54
C ALA A 301 -3.76 15.49 24.01
N THR A 302 -3.88 15.61 22.69
CA THR A 302 -4.72 16.64 22.05
C THR A 302 -6.20 16.28 22.01
N LEU A 303 -6.53 15.00 21.82
CA LEU A 303 -7.92 14.51 21.80
C LEU A 303 -8.38 13.99 23.17
N ASN A 304 -7.57 14.14 24.21
CA ASN A 304 -7.90 13.73 25.58
C ASN A 304 -8.36 12.25 25.63
N ILE A 305 -7.62 11.36 24.98
CA ILE A 305 -7.93 9.92 24.95
C ILE A 305 -7.54 9.31 26.30
N LYS A 306 -8.53 8.86 27.07
CA LYS A 306 -8.31 8.28 28.43
C LYS A 306 -8.51 6.76 28.49
N SER A 307 -9.00 6.15 27.42
CA SER A 307 -9.23 4.70 27.39
C SER A 307 -7.91 3.95 27.52
N LYS A 308 -7.77 3.14 28.58
CA LYS A 308 -6.57 2.34 28.84
C LYS A 308 -6.18 1.49 27.62
N LYS A 309 -7.15 0.79 27.02
CA LYS A 309 -6.92 -0.04 25.81
C LYS A 309 -6.31 0.76 24.65
N ARG A 310 -6.77 2.00 24.42
CA ARG A 310 -6.26 2.85 23.34
C ARG A 310 -4.91 3.47 23.68
N LEU A 311 -4.70 3.83 24.95
CA LEU A 311 -3.40 4.31 25.43
C LEU A 311 -2.34 3.22 25.35
N ASP A 312 -2.66 1.98 25.71
CA ASP A 312 -1.74 0.84 25.60
C ASP A 312 -1.33 0.59 24.14
N LEU A 313 -2.27 0.74 23.19
CA LEU A 313 -1.99 0.66 21.76
C LEU A 313 -1.09 1.82 21.27
N ILE A 314 -1.35 3.06 21.70
CA ILE A 314 -0.49 4.21 21.40
C ILE A 314 0.93 3.97 21.93
N ASN A 315 1.05 3.54 23.19
CA ASN A 315 2.34 3.26 23.82
C ASN A 315 3.11 2.15 23.12
N LYS A 316 2.41 1.09 22.69
CA LYS A 316 3.01 -0.01 21.93
C LYS A 316 3.64 0.51 20.65
N LEU A 317 2.90 1.23 19.80
CA LEU A 317 3.41 1.69 18.51
C LEU A 317 4.49 2.79 18.68
N ASP A 318 4.35 3.69 19.64
CA ASP A 318 5.37 4.71 19.94
C ASP A 318 6.67 4.13 20.53
N THR A 319 6.67 2.85 20.92
CA THR A 319 7.88 2.10 21.31
C THR A 319 8.39 1.25 20.13
N GLU A 320 7.48 0.62 19.40
CA GLU A 320 7.81 -0.32 18.33
C GLU A 320 8.39 0.36 17.10
N ILE A 321 7.87 1.53 16.68
CA ILE A 321 8.39 2.27 15.53
C ILE A 321 9.87 2.66 15.76
N PRO A 322 10.23 3.33 16.88
CA PRO A 322 11.64 3.52 17.28
C PRO A 322 12.49 2.25 17.22
N ALA A 323 12.00 1.15 17.79
CA ALA A 323 12.74 -0.11 17.83
C ALA A 323 13.00 -0.71 16.44
N ILE A 324 12.06 -0.54 15.49
CA ILE A 324 12.26 -0.94 14.09
C ILE A 324 13.35 -0.09 13.45
N LEU A 325 13.30 1.24 13.61
CA LEU A 325 14.29 2.17 13.06
C LEU A 325 15.70 1.89 13.62
N GLU A 326 15.81 1.68 14.94
CA GLU A 326 17.07 1.31 15.58
C GLU A 326 17.58 -0.05 15.11
N GLY A 327 16.68 -1.01 14.89
CA GLY A 327 17.01 -2.31 14.30
C GLY A 327 17.52 -2.23 12.86
N LEU A 328 17.20 -1.17 12.12
CA LEU A 328 17.75 -0.85 10.80
C LEU A 328 19.09 -0.10 10.88
N GLY A 329 19.65 0.10 12.08
CA GLY A 329 20.92 0.79 12.29
C GLY A 329 20.80 2.32 12.38
N MET A 330 19.58 2.86 12.48
CA MET A 330 19.37 4.30 12.61
C MET A 330 19.65 4.78 14.05
N LYS A 331 20.18 5.99 14.19
CA LYS A 331 20.51 6.62 15.47
C LYS A 331 19.51 7.74 15.77
N SER A 332 18.94 7.76 16.97
CA SER A 332 18.04 8.83 17.38
C SER A 332 18.77 10.16 17.50
N VAL A 333 18.13 11.24 17.04
CA VAL A 333 18.65 12.60 17.13
C VAL A 333 17.59 13.56 17.70
N PRO A 334 17.98 14.73 18.24
CA PRO A 334 17.03 15.73 18.73
C PRO A 334 16.14 16.30 17.61
N ASN A 335 14.92 16.73 17.94
CA ASN A 335 14.06 17.48 17.02
C ASN A 335 14.55 18.93 16.86
N VAL A 336 15.50 19.13 15.96
CA VAL A 336 15.98 20.45 15.54
C VAL A 336 15.84 20.58 14.02
N ASN A 337 15.88 21.81 13.48
CA ASN A 337 15.97 21.98 12.03
C ASN A 337 17.33 21.41 11.56
N PRO A 338 17.34 20.31 10.77
CA PRO A 338 18.58 19.62 10.45
C PRO A 338 19.50 20.48 9.55
N LEU A 339 18.93 21.36 8.72
CA LEU A 339 19.69 22.26 7.84
C LEU A 339 20.49 23.32 8.62
N LEU A 340 20.05 23.66 9.84
CA LEU A 340 20.78 24.57 10.73
C LEU A 340 21.81 23.83 11.59
N ALA A 341 21.55 22.58 11.93
CA ALA A 341 22.49 21.74 12.66
C ALA A 341 23.75 21.44 11.82
N GLU A 342 23.55 21.11 10.54
CA GLU A 342 24.65 20.79 9.61
C GLU A 342 25.54 21.98 9.25
N LYS A 343 24.98 23.20 9.19
CA LYS A 343 25.75 24.44 8.96
C LYS A 343 26.73 24.73 10.11
N LYS A 344 26.44 24.28 11.33
CA LYS A 344 27.38 24.40 12.46
C LYS A 344 28.52 23.39 12.35
N THR A 345 28.25 22.17 11.89
CA THR A 345 29.26 21.12 11.74
C THR A 345 30.24 21.42 10.60
N SER A 346 29.75 21.99 9.49
CA SER A 346 30.57 22.34 8.31
C SER A 346 31.44 23.59 8.50
N ALA A 347 31.12 24.49 9.45
CA ALA A 347 31.97 25.63 9.80
C ALA A 347 33.19 25.25 10.67
N THR A 348 33.27 23.99 11.15
CA THR A 348 34.33 23.55 12.07
C THR A 348 35.37 22.64 11.38
N SER A 349 35.22 22.35 10.09
CA SER A 349 36.10 21.44 9.33
C SER A 349 37.03 22.15 8.35
N GLU A 350 37.58 23.31 8.72
CA GLU A 350 38.73 23.88 8.02
C GLU A 350 40.01 23.80 8.86
N LYS A 351 40.98 23.05 8.32
CA LYS A 351 42.41 22.93 8.63
C LYS A 351 42.82 22.11 9.87
N THR A 352 43.27 20.88 9.62
CA THR A 352 44.72 20.59 9.60
C THR A 352 45.01 19.28 8.84
N VAL A 353 45.91 19.36 7.85
CA VAL A 353 46.47 18.21 7.13
C VAL A 353 47.93 18.08 7.53
N THR A 354 48.34 16.87 7.92
CA THR A 354 49.63 16.15 7.71
C THR A 354 50.03 15.32 8.95
N PRO A 355 50.85 14.27 8.84
CA PRO A 355 50.91 13.20 7.82
C PRO A 355 50.96 11.78 8.45
N LYS A 356 50.80 10.75 7.59
CA LYS A 356 50.85 9.31 7.91
C LYS A 356 52.17 8.87 8.58
N GLU A 357 52.05 8.03 9.61
CA GLU A 357 53.11 7.09 10.02
C GLU A 357 52.51 5.69 10.26
N LYS A 358 53.22 4.66 9.79
CA LYS A 358 52.85 3.23 9.81
C LYS A 358 53.27 2.58 11.14
N VAL A 359 52.60 1.52 11.62
CA VAL A 359 53.04 0.08 11.67
C VAL A 359 52.43 -0.51 12.99
N PRO A 360 52.21 -1.84 13.24
CA PRO A 360 51.68 -2.98 12.47
C PRO A 360 50.50 -3.72 13.18
N ALA A 361 50.03 -4.81 12.57
CA ALA A 361 49.07 -5.78 13.09
C ALA A 361 49.61 -6.69 14.22
N ALA A 362 48.76 -7.01 15.22
CA ALA A 362 48.72 -8.31 15.91
C ALA A 362 47.39 -8.51 16.67
N VAL A 363 46.92 -9.76 16.65
CA VAL A 363 45.64 -10.28 17.13
C VAL A 363 45.70 -10.60 18.63
N ALA A 364 44.62 -10.33 19.38
CA ALA A 364 44.26 -11.07 20.60
C ALA A 364 42.76 -10.97 20.92
N VAL A 365 42.13 -12.14 21.08
CA VAL A 365 40.75 -12.39 21.54
C VAL A 365 40.81 -12.80 23.01
N VAL A 366 39.82 -12.42 23.84
CA VAL A 366 39.20 -13.21 24.96
C VAL A 366 38.16 -12.32 25.72
N PRO A 367 37.09 -12.90 26.32
CA PRO A 367 35.72 -12.35 26.32
C PRO A 367 35.17 -11.87 27.69
N SER A 368 34.05 -11.13 27.69
CA SER A 368 33.34 -10.63 28.89
C SER A 368 31.99 -11.32 29.15
N LYS A 369 31.80 -11.78 30.39
CA LYS A 369 30.59 -12.40 30.99
C LYS A 369 29.54 -11.35 31.40
N ILE A 370 28.25 -11.71 31.33
CA ILE A 370 27.13 -11.05 32.04
C ILE A 370 26.39 -12.09 32.90
N LYS A 371 26.06 -11.71 34.14
CA LYS A 371 25.30 -12.46 35.17
C LYS A 371 23.84 -12.00 35.18
N GLU A 372 22.89 -12.93 35.21
CA GLU A 372 21.50 -12.69 35.64
C GLU A 372 21.26 -13.25 37.06
N THR A 373 20.39 -12.58 37.82
CA THR A 373 19.88 -13.04 39.14
C THR A 373 18.35 -12.97 39.14
N LYS A 374 17.68 -13.99 39.71
CA LYS A 374 16.23 -14.06 39.96
C LYS A 374 15.95 -14.59 41.38
N LYS A 375 14.95 -14.03 42.07
CA LYS A 375 14.19 -14.57 43.23
C LYS A 375 12.72 -14.12 43.03
N ALA A 376 11.76 -15.02 42.76
CA ALA A 376 10.86 -15.83 43.64
C ALA A 376 9.77 -14.98 44.35
N VAL A 377 8.45 -15.27 44.33
CA VAL A 377 7.63 -16.31 45.06
C VAL A 377 6.10 -16.02 44.74
N PRO A 378 5.03 -16.84 44.99
CA PRO A 378 4.75 -18.29 44.95
C PRO A 378 3.47 -18.71 44.14
N THR A 379 3.27 -20.02 43.92
CA THR A 379 1.98 -20.66 43.53
C THR A 379 1.69 -21.85 44.45
N LYS A 380 0.41 -22.07 44.83
CA LYS A 380 -0.07 -23.28 45.53
C LYS A 380 -0.50 -24.37 44.53
N GLN A 381 -0.18 -25.64 44.86
CA GLN A 381 -0.47 -26.89 44.13
C GLN A 381 -1.96 -27.31 44.19
N PRO A 382 -2.38 -28.34 43.41
CA PRO A 382 -2.36 -29.71 43.96
C PRO A 382 -1.96 -30.84 42.98
N ASP A 383 -1.18 -31.77 43.55
CA ASP A 383 -1.23 -33.24 43.57
C ASP A 383 -1.23 -34.15 42.32
N THR A 384 -0.40 -35.18 42.49
CA THR A 384 0.22 -36.15 41.60
C THR A 384 -0.61 -37.40 41.28
N LYS A 385 -0.32 -38.07 40.14
CA LYS A 385 0.23 -39.46 40.08
C LYS A 385 0.43 -39.97 38.63
N GLY A 386 1.66 -40.42 38.33
CA GLY A 386 1.98 -41.45 37.32
C GLY A 386 2.44 -41.00 35.93
N ALA A 387 3.74 -40.78 35.73
CA ALA A 387 4.37 -40.73 34.40
C ALA A 387 5.80 -41.32 34.43
N ASN A 388 6.15 -42.08 33.38
CA ASN A 388 7.45 -42.72 33.20
C ASN A 388 8.59 -41.69 33.10
N ILE A 389 9.73 -42.05 33.70
CA ILE A 389 10.87 -41.18 33.94
C ILE A 389 12.03 -41.57 33.02
N GLU A 390 12.56 -40.63 32.24
CA GLU A 390 13.87 -40.76 31.56
C GLU A 390 14.90 -39.80 32.17
N LYS A 391 16.14 -40.28 32.34
CA LYS A 391 17.25 -39.52 32.92
C LYS A 391 18.24 -39.12 31.83
N ILE A 392 18.48 -37.82 31.71
CA ILE A 392 19.45 -37.27 30.75
C ILE A 392 20.53 -36.52 31.55
N LYS A 393 21.80 -36.83 31.26
CA LYS A 393 22.97 -36.19 31.91
C LYS A 393 23.35 -34.92 31.15
N VAL A 394 23.44 -33.79 31.86
CA VAL A 394 23.97 -32.54 31.32
C VAL A 394 24.98 -31.99 32.33
N GLY A 395 26.28 -32.13 32.02
CA GLY A 395 27.36 -31.84 32.95
C GLY A 395 27.43 -32.82 34.13
N ASN A 396 27.78 -32.33 35.33
CA ASN A 396 27.91 -33.15 36.54
C ASN A 396 26.58 -33.42 37.29
N GLU A 397 25.43 -32.99 36.74
CA GLU A 397 24.11 -33.27 37.32
C GLU A 397 23.20 -34.02 36.35
N THR A 398 22.33 -34.87 36.91
CA THR A 398 21.40 -35.74 36.17
C THR A 398 19.98 -35.20 36.29
N LEU A 399 19.38 -34.75 35.18
CA LEU A 399 18.01 -34.25 35.15
C LEU A 399 17.04 -35.35 34.76
N THR A 400 15.89 -35.35 35.42
CA THR A 400 14.87 -36.40 35.33
C THR A 400 13.61 -35.79 34.71
N ILE A 401 13.23 -36.21 33.50
CA ILE A 401 12.09 -35.63 32.76
C ILE A 401 10.97 -36.68 32.67
N ALA A 402 9.75 -36.27 33.00
CA ALA A 402 8.55 -37.11 32.88
C ALA A 402 7.83 -36.82 31.54
N ILE A 403 7.67 -37.83 30.70
CA ILE A 403 7.00 -37.70 29.40
C ILE A 403 5.50 -37.99 29.59
N PRO A 404 4.57 -37.09 29.20
CA PRO A 404 3.13 -37.35 29.30
C PRO A 404 2.66 -38.37 28.26
N GLN A 405 1.77 -39.29 28.65
CA GLN A 405 1.19 -40.28 27.73
C GLN A 405 0.19 -39.64 26.75
N VAL A 406 0.26 -40.05 25.49
CA VAL A 406 -0.68 -39.65 24.42
C VAL A 406 -2.08 -40.24 24.71
N PRO A 407 -3.17 -39.45 24.65
CA PRO A 407 -4.52 -39.96 24.89
C PRO A 407 -4.96 -40.99 23.83
N LYS A 408 -5.54 -42.12 24.27
CA LYS A 408 -6.16 -43.11 23.38
C LYS A 408 -7.54 -42.64 22.90
N VAL A 409 -7.79 -42.75 21.60
CA VAL A 409 -9.10 -42.50 20.97
C VAL A 409 -10.13 -43.49 21.51
N ILE A 410 -11.24 -42.98 22.04
CA ILE A 410 -12.38 -43.78 22.50
C ILE A 410 -13.11 -44.33 21.26
N LYS A 411 -13.25 -45.65 21.16
CA LYS A 411 -14.19 -46.30 20.23
C LYS A 411 -15.55 -46.41 20.93
N CYS A 412 -16.56 -45.72 20.42
CA CYS A 412 -17.94 -45.93 20.85
C CYS A 412 -18.51 -47.18 20.16
N ASN A 413 -18.89 -48.16 20.97
CA ASN A 413 -19.75 -49.26 20.54
C ASN A 413 -21.22 -48.78 20.53
N SER A 414 -21.94 -49.01 19.43
CA SER A 414 -23.37 -48.74 19.35
C SER A 414 -24.15 -49.84 20.08
N THR A 415 -24.91 -49.46 21.11
CA THR A 415 -25.98 -50.29 21.66
C THR A 415 -27.31 -49.57 21.53
N THR A 416 -28.27 -50.30 20.98
CA THR A 416 -29.66 -49.95 20.68
C THR A 416 -30.46 -49.56 21.93
N TYR A 417 -31.27 -48.49 21.88
CA TYR A 417 -32.57 -48.41 22.56
C TYR A 417 -33.50 -47.37 21.89
N ASN A 418 -34.79 -47.71 21.90
CA ASN A 418 -35.89 -47.17 21.10
C ASN A 418 -36.57 -45.92 21.69
N ALA A 419 -37.19 -45.18 20.76
CA ALA A 419 -38.45 -44.44 20.82
C ALA A 419 -38.57 -43.14 21.65
N GLY A 420 -38.90 -42.05 20.95
CA GLY A 420 -39.73 -40.97 21.51
C GLY A 420 -39.39 -39.54 21.07
N SER A 421 -40.08 -39.06 20.02
CA SER A 421 -40.24 -37.66 19.57
C SER A 421 -39.14 -37.04 18.66
N ASP A 422 -39.51 -36.98 17.37
CA ASP A 422 -38.80 -36.36 16.25
C ASP A 422 -39.10 -34.85 16.19
N ARG A 423 -38.06 -34.01 16.23
CA ARG A 423 -38.12 -32.58 15.84
C ARG A 423 -36.93 -32.20 14.95
N SER A 424 -36.64 -33.01 13.93
CA SER A 424 -35.66 -32.64 12.90
C SER A 424 -36.28 -32.64 11.50
N ILE A 425 -36.05 -31.55 10.77
CA ILE A 425 -36.54 -31.34 9.41
C ILE A 425 -35.97 -32.43 8.48
N LYS A 426 -36.83 -33.25 7.89
CA LYS A 426 -36.45 -34.27 6.90
C LYS A 426 -36.49 -33.69 5.49
N PHE A 427 -35.31 -33.44 4.91
CA PHE A 427 -35.22 -33.27 3.46
C PHE A 427 -35.51 -34.61 2.78
N SER A 428 -36.49 -34.62 1.87
CA SER A 428 -36.87 -35.83 1.13
C SER A 428 -35.74 -36.25 0.18
N LYS A 429 -35.26 -37.49 0.34
CA LYS A 429 -34.37 -38.15 -0.64
C LYS A 429 -35.19 -38.63 -1.84
N ARG A 430 -35.71 -37.71 -2.66
CA ARG A 430 -36.14 -38.06 -4.03
C ARG A 430 -34.92 -38.05 -4.92
N ILE A 431 -34.34 -39.23 -5.13
CA ILE A 431 -33.38 -39.49 -6.19
C ILE A 431 -34.21 -39.85 -7.45
N PRO A 432 -33.99 -39.22 -8.61
CA PRO A 432 -34.69 -39.57 -9.84
C PRO A 432 -34.47 -41.03 -10.22
N PRO A 433 -35.47 -41.71 -10.84
CA PRO A 433 -35.23 -43.02 -11.46
C PRO A 433 -34.12 -42.86 -12.50
N ASN A 434 -33.06 -43.67 -12.38
CA ASN A 434 -31.81 -43.68 -13.20
C ASN A 434 -30.61 -42.84 -12.72
N TYR A 435 -30.60 -42.29 -11.50
CA TYR A 435 -29.38 -41.70 -10.95
C TYR A 435 -28.39 -42.78 -10.46
N ARG A 436 -27.23 -42.91 -11.13
CA ARG A 436 -26.07 -43.66 -10.64
C ARG A 436 -25.07 -42.73 -9.96
N PRO A 437 -24.70 -42.94 -8.68
CA PRO A 437 -23.69 -42.13 -8.02
C PRO A 437 -22.28 -42.44 -8.55
N HIS A 438 -21.48 -41.39 -8.78
CA HIS A 438 -20.09 -41.43 -9.29
C HIS A 438 -19.08 -42.22 -8.43
N SER A 439 -19.50 -42.81 -7.31
CA SER A 439 -18.62 -43.59 -6.43
C SER A 439 -18.38 -45.04 -6.91
N PHE A 440 -19.15 -45.53 -7.89
CA PHE A 440 -19.02 -46.90 -8.43
C PHE A 440 -18.23 -47.01 -9.74
N ASP A 441 -17.76 -45.90 -10.33
CA ASP A 441 -16.89 -45.92 -11.52
C ASP A 441 -15.38 -46.06 -11.20
N ARG A 442 -15.00 -46.14 -9.90
CA ARG A 442 -13.58 -46.18 -9.50
C ARG A 442 -12.87 -47.51 -9.70
N ALA A 443 -13.54 -48.55 -10.20
CA ALA A 443 -12.93 -49.88 -10.38
C ALA A 443 -12.66 -50.29 -11.84
N GLN A 444 -12.94 -49.46 -12.86
CA GLN A 444 -12.55 -49.75 -14.24
C GLN A 444 -12.11 -48.50 -15.00
N LYS A 445 -10.83 -48.15 -14.82
CA LYS A 445 -9.85 -47.67 -15.84
C LYS A 445 -8.76 -46.87 -15.13
N ALA A 446 -7.90 -47.57 -14.40
CA ALA A 446 -6.51 -47.14 -14.28
C ALA A 446 -5.84 -47.39 -15.64
N LYS A 447 -6.16 -46.56 -16.64
CA LYS A 447 -5.26 -46.36 -17.78
C LYS A 447 -4.39 -45.17 -17.41
N THR A 448 -3.17 -45.46 -16.98
CA THR A 448 -2.10 -44.47 -16.84
C THR A 448 -1.90 -43.82 -18.21
N SER A 449 -2.34 -42.56 -18.35
CA SER A 449 -2.19 -41.80 -19.59
C SER A 449 -0.71 -41.54 -19.84
N THR A 450 -0.17 -42.07 -20.93
CA THR A 450 1.17 -41.81 -21.45
C THR A 450 1.27 -40.50 -22.25
N HIS A 451 0.17 -39.74 -22.37
CA HIS A 451 0.19 -38.36 -22.87
C HIS A 451 0.25 -37.37 -21.70
N THR A 452 1.38 -36.71 -21.55
CA THR A 452 1.53 -35.54 -20.69
C THR A 452 0.67 -34.43 -21.29
N ARG A 453 -0.49 -34.10 -20.68
CA ARG A 453 -1.37 -33.00 -21.09
C ARG A 453 -0.69 -31.64 -20.83
N ILE A 454 0.33 -31.32 -21.61
CA ILE A 454 1.14 -30.12 -21.48
C ILE A 454 0.37 -28.96 -22.11
N GLY A 455 0.17 -27.87 -21.36
CA GLY A 455 -0.58 -26.68 -21.76
C GLY A 455 -2.10 -26.84 -21.78
N GLU A 456 -2.63 -28.06 -21.79
CA GLU A 456 -4.06 -28.32 -21.78
C GLU A 456 -4.70 -28.23 -20.38
N VAL A 457 -6.03 -28.20 -20.36
CA VAL A 457 -6.80 -28.25 -19.11
C VAL A 457 -6.72 -29.65 -18.49
N SER A 458 -6.24 -29.72 -17.26
CA SER A 458 -6.15 -30.96 -16.47
C SER A 458 -6.80 -30.75 -15.11
N ASN A 459 -7.75 -31.63 -14.76
CA ASN A 459 -8.53 -31.53 -13.52
C ASN A 459 -9.19 -30.15 -13.32
N GLY A 460 -9.69 -29.55 -14.40
CA GLY A 460 -10.32 -28.22 -14.40
C GLY A 460 -9.36 -27.05 -14.19
N LYS A 461 -8.05 -27.31 -14.09
CA LYS A 461 -7.00 -26.31 -13.97
C LYS A 461 -6.17 -26.24 -15.25
N ILE A 462 -5.52 -25.10 -15.45
CA ILE A 462 -4.59 -24.86 -16.55
C ILE A 462 -3.36 -24.13 -16.03
N SER A 463 -2.18 -24.43 -16.58
CA SER A 463 -0.94 -23.75 -16.28
C SER A 463 -0.84 -22.42 -17.04
N ALA A 464 -0.31 -21.38 -16.42
CA ALA A 464 -0.09 -20.08 -17.05
C ALA A 464 1.11 -20.10 -18.02
N TYR A 465 2.08 -20.98 -17.75
CA TYR A 465 3.30 -21.10 -18.53
C TYR A 465 3.69 -22.56 -18.82
N LEU A 466 4.39 -22.73 -19.94
CA LEU A 466 5.09 -23.94 -20.34
C LEU A 466 6.59 -23.75 -20.03
N ARG A 467 7.19 -24.66 -19.27
CA ARG A 467 8.59 -24.60 -18.84
C ARG A 467 9.43 -25.57 -19.66
N GLY A 468 10.58 -25.13 -20.11
CA GLY A 468 11.53 -25.94 -20.88
C GLY A 468 12.97 -25.77 -20.40
N LYS A 469 13.85 -26.65 -20.89
CA LYS A 469 15.30 -26.54 -20.69
C LYS A 469 15.84 -25.26 -21.31
N PHE A 470 16.98 -24.80 -20.79
CA PHE A 470 17.69 -23.66 -21.36
C PHE A 470 17.91 -23.81 -22.87
N MET A 471 17.75 -22.70 -23.58
CA MET A 471 18.28 -22.48 -24.92
C MET A 471 18.65 -21.01 -25.03
N THR A 472 19.57 -20.70 -25.93
CA THR A 472 19.98 -19.31 -26.18
C THR A 472 18.85 -18.52 -26.85
N VAL A 473 18.96 -17.19 -26.82
CA VAL A 473 17.96 -16.31 -27.44
C VAL A 473 17.86 -16.55 -28.94
N ASP A 474 18.97 -16.78 -29.62
CA ASP A 474 18.97 -16.98 -31.07
C ASP A 474 18.38 -18.34 -31.44
N GLU A 475 18.70 -19.42 -30.69
CA GLU A 475 18.04 -20.72 -30.85
C GLU A 475 16.53 -20.63 -30.61
N ALA A 476 16.09 -19.89 -29.58
CA ALA A 476 14.67 -19.69 -29.30
C ALA A 476 13.96 -18.93 -30.43
N LYS A 477 14.59 -17.88 -30.98
CA LYS A 477 14.05 -17.13 -32.13
C LYS A 477 13.94 -18.02 -33.36
N GLU A 478 14.96 -18.79 -33.69
CA GLU A 478 14.94 -19.66 -34.86
C GLU A 478 13.90 -20.77 -34.74
N LYS A 479 13.73 -21.36 -33.55
CA LYS A 479 12.65 -22.33 -33.29
C LYS A 479 11.27 -21.71 -33.44
N LEU A 480 11.05 -20.50 -32.92
CA LEU A 480 9.78 -19.79 -33.08
C LEU A 480 9.49 -19.48 -34.55
N LYS A 481 10.48 -19.01 -35.32
CA LYS A 481 10.33 -18.76 -36.77
C LYS A 481 10.01 -20.05 -37.54
N THR A 482 10.71 -21.15 -37.23
CA THR A 482 10.46 -22.46 -37.86
C THR A 482 9.05 -22.97 -37.52
N ALA A 483 8.54 -22.65 -36.34
CA ALA A 483 7.16 -22.93 -35.94
C ALA A 483 6.10 -22.01 -36.60
N GLY A 484 6.53 -21.06 -37.43
CA GLY A 484 5.66 -20.13 -38.16
C GLY A 484 5.26 -18.89 -37.37
N PHE A 485 5.97 -18.55 -36.28
CA PHE A 485 5.74 -17.32 -35.53
C PHE A 485 6.64 -16.18 -36.03
N GLU A 486 6.12 -14.97 -35.98
CA GLU A 486 6.86 -13.73 -36.21
C GLU A 486 7.44 -13.21 -34.89
N ILE A 487 8.71 -12.81 -34.88
CA ILE A 487 9.35 -12.20 -33.72
C ILE A 487 9.19 -10.69 -33.79
N ILE A 488 8.52 -10.12 -32.81
CA ILE A 488 8.30 -8.67 -32.70
C ILE A 488 9.52 -7.99 -32.07
N THR A 489 9.99 -8.52 -30.94
CA THR A 489 11.17 -7.99 -30.25
C THR A 489 11.79 -9.03 -29.32
N ALA A 490 13.06 -8.84 -28.98
CA ALA A 490 13.73 -9.55 -27.89
C ALA A 490 14.42 -8.52 -27.01
N ALA A 491 13.95 -8.36 -25.78
CA ALA A 491 14.35 -7.26 -24.91
C ALA A 491 14.79 -7.76 -23.52
N PRO A 492 15.89 -7.22 -22.97
CA PRO A 492 16.29 -7.52 -21.60
C PRO A 492 15.27 -6.91 -20.63
N VAL A 493 14.76 -7.72 -19.71
CA VAL A 493 13.78 -7.27 -18.70
C VAL A 493 14.46 -6.70 -17.46
N ASN A 494 15.77 -6.89 -17.31
CA ASN A 494 16.55 -6.38 -16.19
C ASN A 494 17.92 -5.78 -16.62
N LYS A 495 18.61 -5.10 -15.68
CA LYS A 495 19.89 -4.39 -15.94
C LYS A 495 21.02 -5.36 -16.36
N LYS A 496 21.04 -6.57 -15.79
CA LYS A 496 22.09 -7.57 -16.03
C LYS A 496 21.96 -8.27 -17.39
N GLY A 497 20.80 -8.17 -18.06
CA GLY A 497 20.55 -8.83 -19.34
C GLY A 497 20.48 -10.36 -19.25
N ASP A 498 20.41 -10.92 -18.03
CA ASP A 498 20.32 -12.36 -17.81
C ASP A 498 18.88 -12.89 -17.97
N LEU A 499 17.89 -11.99 -18.02
CA LEU A 499 16.49 -12.27 -18.32
C LEU A 499 16.09 -11.56 -19.62
N ILE A 500 15.71 -12.31 -20.64
CA ILE A 500 15.37 -11.78 -21.95
C ILE A 500 13.97 -12.24 -22.33
N SER A 501 13.06 -11.30 -22.58
CA SER A 501 11.70 -11.58 -23.07
C SER A 501 11.67 -11.45 -24.58
N ILE A 502 11.30 -12.53 -25.25
CA ILE A 502 11.03 -12.59 -26.68
C ILE A 502 9.53 -12.48 -26.86
N VAL A 503 9.08 -11.40 -27.50
CA VAL A 503 7.67 -11.17 -27.84
C VAL A 503 7.46 -11.65 -29.28
N PHE A 504 6.49 -12.54 -29.47
CA PHE A 504 6.21 -13.16 -30.76
C PHE A 504 4.72 -13.23 -31.03
N THR A 505 4.35 -13.33 -32.30
CA THR A 505 2.96 -13.33 -32.76
C THR A 505 2.76 -14.24 -33.97
N ASP A 506 1.52 -14.40 -34.40
CA ASP A 506 1.14 -14.93 -35.70
C ASP A 506 -0.20 -14.33 -36.15
N LYS A 507 -0.61 -14.65 -37.37
CA LYS A 507 -1.88 -14.16 -37.94
C LYS A 507 -3.09 -14.57 -37.10
N SER A 508 -3.09 -15.78 -36.52
CA SER A 508 -4.22 -16.25 -35.69
C SER A 508 -4.33 -15.46 -34.38
N LEU A 509 -3.22 -15.11 -33.74
CA LEU A 509 -3.18 -14.25 -32.55
C LEU A 509 -3.67 -12.84 -32.87
N ILE A 510 -3.19 -12.25 -33.97
CA ILE A 510 -3.63 -10.92 -34.41
C ILE A 510 -5.14 -10.93 -34.67
N HIS A 511 -5.64 -11.92 -35.42
CA HIS A 511 -7.06 -12.05 -35.72
C HIS A 511 -7.92 -12.17 -34.46
N MET A 512 -7.56 -13.07 -33.53
CA MET A 512 -8.27 -13.21 -32.25
C MET A 512 -8.26 -11.92 -31.40
N ALA A 513 -7.17 -11.17 -31.45
CA ALA A 513 -6.98 -9.95 -30.69
C ALA A 513 -7.59 -8.70 -31.35
N SER A 514 -7.95 -8.76 -32.64
CA SER A 514 -8.52 -7.65 -33.42
C SER A 514 -10.00 -7.42 -33.11
N LYS A 515 -10.34 -7.41 -31.82
CA LYS A 515 -11.65 -7.12 -31.26
C LYS A 515 -11.51 -6.00 -30.24
N GLU A 516 -12.60 -5.26 -30.01
CA GLU A 516 -12.60 -4.11 -29.11
C GLU A 516 -12.07 -4.49 -27.71
N ASN A 517 -11.10 -3.73 -27.20
CA ASN A 517 -10.42 -3.97 -25.92
C ASN A 517 -9.73 -5.35 -25.78
N ARG A 518 -9.52 -6.12 -26.87
CA ARG A 518 -8.88 -7.45 -26.84
C ARG A 518 -7.44 -7.48 -27.34
N GLY A 519 -6.91 -6.33 -27.76
CA GLY A 519 -5.59 -6.22 -28.39
C GLY A 519 -4.41 -6.71 -27.56
N PHE A 520 -4.53 -6.82 -26.23
CA PHE A 520 -3.48 -7.39 -25.36
C PHE A 520 -3.16 -8.87 -25.65
N MET A 521 -4.04 -9.60 -26.34
CA MET A 521 -3.82 -10.99 -26.75
C MET A 521 -2.99 -11.12 -28.05
N ALA A 522 -2.67 -10.00 -28.72
CA ALA A 522 -2.06 -10.03 -30.05
C ALA A 522 -0.64 -10.62 -30.07
N SER A 523 0.00 -10.82 -28.92
CA SER A 523 1.32 -11.44 -28.82
C SER A 523 1.43 -12.37 -27.62
N LEU A 524 2.30 -13.36 -27.76
CA LEU A 524 2.74 -14.25 -26.70
C LEU A 524 4.21 -13.98 -26.39
N ARG A 525 4.70 -14.61 -25.31
CA ARG A 525 6.02 -14.30 -24.77
C ARG A 525 6.79 -15.55 -24.40
N LEU A 526 8.09 -15.53 -24.67
CA LEU A 526 9.07 -16.53 -24.25
C LEU A 526 10.16 -15.83 -23.43
N LEU A 527 10.29 -16.23 -22.17
CA LEU A 527 11.40 -15.83 -21.29
C LEU A 527 12.58 -16.77 -21.47
N VAL A 528 13.77 -16.22 -21.68
CA VAL A 528 15.05 -16.93 -21.56
C VAL A 528 15.73 -16.45 -20.27
N ASP A 529 15.90 -17.34 -19.30
CA ASP A 529 16.67 -17.08 -18.07
C ASP A 529 18.04 -17.75 -18.17
N THR A 530 19.06 -16.94 -18.43
CA THR A 530 20.45 -17.40 -18.57
C THR A 530 21.11 -17.72 -17.23
N LYS A 531 20.55 -17.26 -16.11
CA LYS A 531 21.03 -17.54 -14.75
C LYS A 531 20.49 -18.87 -14.24
N GLU A 532 19.17 -19.05 -14.30
CA GLU A 532 18.51 -20.28 -13.85
C GLU A 532 18.55 -21.39 -14.91
N LYS A 533 19.06 -21.09 -16.11
CA LYS A 533 19.18 -22.04 -17.22
C LYS A 533 17.83 -22.69 -17.57
N THR A 534 16.82 -21.85 -17.78
CA THR A 534 15.47 -22.31 -18.17
C THR A 534 14.84 -21.39 -19.21
N ILE A 535 13.79 -21.90 -19.88
CA ILE A 535 12.86 -21.07 -20.65
C ILE A 535 11.44 -21.16 -20.09
N SER A 536 10.65 -20.12 -20.36
CA SER A 536 9.23 -20.06 -20.02
C SER A 536 8.41 -19.48 -21.16
N ILE A 537 7.44 -20.22 -21.68
CA ILE A 537 6.55 -19.76 -22.74
C ILE A 537 5.17 -19.51 -22.14
N THR A 538 4.54 -18.37 -22.41
CA THR A 538 3.15 -18.11 -22.01
C THR A 538 2.22 -19.14 -22.64
N ASN A 539 1.36 -19.77 -21.83
CA ASN A 539 0.41 -20.75 -22.34
C ASN A 539 -0.69 -20.03 -23.14
N PRO A 540 -0.84 -20.32 -24.45
CA PRO A 540 -1.83 -19.65 -25.30
C PRO A 540 -3.27 -19.84 -24.82
N LEU A 541 -3.65 -21.03 -24.33
CA LEU A 541 -5.02 -21.27 -23.84
C LEU A 541 -5.31 -20.48 -22.56
N TYR A 542 -4.35 -20.37 -21.65
CA TYR A 542 -4.48 -19.61 -20.41
C TYR A 542 -4.73 -18.13 -20.71
N LEU A 543 -3.83 -17.53 -21.51
CA LEU A 543 -3.89 -16.10 -21.80
C LEU A 543 -5.11 -15.76 -22.65
N ALA A 544 -5.38 -16.54 -23.70
CA ALA A 544 -6.53 -16.31 -24.56
C ALA A 544 -7.85 -16.42 -23.78
N LYS A 545 -7.99 -17.40 -22.87
CA LYS A 545 -9.21 -17.52 -22.05
C LYS A 545 -9.38 -16.33 -21.09
N GLY A 546 -8.29 -15.83 -20.51
CA GLY A 546 -8.32 -14.67 -19.62
C GLY A 546 -8.61 -13.36 -20.35
N PHE A 547 -7.96 -13.13 -21.49
CA PHE A 547 -8.00 -11.84 -22.18
C PHE A 547 -9.17 -11.71 -23.17
N LEU A 548 -9.51 -12.80 -23.89
CA LEU A 548 -10.63 -12.80 -24.83
C LEU A 548 -11.97 -13.08 -24.13
N GLN A 549 -11.99 -13.81 -23.02
CA GLN A 549 -13.19 -14.07 -22.23
C GLN A 549 -14.31 -14.75 -23.05
N ASN A 550 -15.40 -14.04 -23.34
CA ASN A 550 -16.52 -14.50 -24.16
C ASN A 550 -16.11 -14.65 -25.63
N ASP A 551 -15.07 -13.92 -26.06
CA ASP A 551 -14.50 -13.97 -27.40
C ASP A 551 -13.48 -15.10 -27.59
N PHE A 552 -13.29 -15.95 -26.59
CA PHE A 552 -12.28 -17.00 -26.58
C PHE A 552 -12.53 -18.04 -27.68
N ASP A 553 -11.61 -18.11 -28.63
CA ASP A 553 -11.54 -19.16 -29.64
C ASP A 553 -10.57 -20.27 -29.19
N GLU A 554 -11.16 -21.32 -28.62
CA GLU A 554 -10.44 -22.50 -28.16
C GLU A 554 -9.71 -23.25 -29.29
N THR A 555 -10.29 -23.25 -30.50
CA THR A 555 -9.72 -23.99 -31.64
C THR A 555 -8.42 -23.35 -32.09
N SER A 556 -8.43 -22.02 -32.24
CA SER A 556 -7.24 -21.26 -32.63
C SER A 556 -6.15 -21.30 -31.54
N ALA A 557 -6.53 -21.16 -30.27
CA ALA A 557 -5.59 -21.27 -29.15
C ALA A 557 -4.92 -22.66 -29.08
N ASN A 558 -5.68 -23.73 -29.30
CA ASN A 558 -5.14 -25.10 -29.35
C ASN A 558 -4.18 -25.31 -30.52
N LYS A 559 -4.48 -24.79 -31.72
CA LYS A 559 -3.56 -24.87 -32.86
C LYS A 559 -2.22 -24.18 -32.56
N ILE A 560 -2.24 -23.05 -31.85
CA ILE A 560 -1.03 -22.37 -31.39
C ILE A 560 -0.27 -23.25 -30.39
N LEU A 561 -0.96 -23.84 -29.40
CA LEU A 561 -0.34 -24.74 -28.43
C LEU A 561 0.34 -25.93 -29.12
N VAL A 562 -0.35 -26.61 -30.03
CA VAL A 562 0.18 -27.77 -30.75
C VAL A 562 1.46 -27.39 -31.51
N ARG A 563 1.48 -26.28 -32.25
CA ARG A 563 2.71 -25.82 -32.93
C ARG A 563 3.86 -25.58 -31.94
N LEU A 564 3.60 -24.96 -30.80
CA LEU A 564 4.62 -24.78 -29.77
C LEU A 564 5.16 -26.12 -29.28
N LEU A 565 4.29 -27.08 -28.96
CA LEU A 565 4.69 -28.41 -28.48
C LEU A 565 5.44 -29.24 -29.53
N THR A 566 5.14 -29.06 -30.82
CA THR A 566 5.84 -29.73 -31.92
C THR A 566 7.30 -29.26 -32.05
N HIS A 567 7.57 -27.96 -31.90
CA HIS A 567 8.90 -27.39 -32.09
C HIS A 567 9.73 -27.26 -30.80
N PHE A 568 9.06 -27.17 -29.64
CA PHE A 568 9.68 -27.14 -28.33
C PHE A 568 9.45 -28.49 -27.63
N THR A 569 10.34 -29.44 -27.91
CA THR A 569 10.38 -30.73 -27.24
C THR A 569 10.77 -30.55 -25.76
N ASP A 570 10.31 -31.44 -24.88
CA ASP A 570 10.55 -31.41 -23.42
C ASP A 570 9.92 -30.25 -22.64
N LEU A 571 8.79 -29.71 -23.11
CA LEU A 571 8.01 -28.75 -22.32
C LEU A 571 7.26 -29.45 -21.17
N SER A 572 7.05 -28.70 -20.09
CA SER A 572 6.32 -29.14 -18.90
C SER A 572 5.39 -28.05 -18.39
N ASN A 573 4.33 -28.42 -17.68
CA ASN A 573 3.44 -27.44 -17.07
C ASN A 573 4.11 -26.75 -15.88
N SER A 574 4.05 -25.42 -15.84
CA SER A 574 4.39 -24.65 -14.65
C SER A 574 3.47 -24.98 -13.47
N LYS A 575 3.96 -24.74 -12.25
CA LYS A 575 3.14 -24.80 -11.02
C LYS A 575 2.10 -23.67 -10.96
N ASP A 576 2.36 -22.59 -11.70
CA ASP A 576 1.50 -21.43 -11.87
C ASP A 576 0.19 -21.85 -12.56
N ALA A 577 -0.83 -22.25 -11.79
CA ALA A 577 -2.06 -22.81 -12.36
C ALA A 577 -3.33 -22.28 -11.70
N LEU A 578 -4.33 -21.95 -12.54
CA LEU A 578 -5.65 -21.48 -12.12
C LEU A 578 -6.77 -22.40 -12.63
N LYS A 579 -7.96 -22.24 -12.07
CA LYS A 579 -9.17 -22.88 -12.60
C LYS A 579 -9.51 -22.26 -13.96
N PHE A 580 -9.55 -23.08 -15.01
CA PHE A 580 -9.76 -22.61 -16.39
C PHE A 580 -11.07 -21.83 -16.55
N GLN A 581 -12.14 -22.29 -15.88
CA GLN A 581 -13.45 -21.65 -15.93
C GLN A 581 -13.51 -20.28 -15.24
N LEU A 582 -12.55 -19.96 -14.36
CA LEU A 582 -12.52 -18.68 -13.65
C LEU A 582 -11.72 -17.61 -14.40
N LEU A 583 -10.95 -17.96 -15.43
CA LEU A 583 -10.10 -17.01 -16.15
C LEU A 583 -10.87 -15.82 -16.75
N PRO A 584 -12.07 -15.98 -17.36
CA PRO A 584 -12.82 -14.85 -17.89
C PRO A 584 -13.30 -13.84 -16.82
N LYS A 585 -13.39 -14.29 -15.56
CA LYS A 585 -13.83 -13.51 -14.40
C LYS A 585 -12.71 -13.41 -13.37
N TYR A 586 -11.46 -13.52 -13.81
CA TYR A 586 -10.33 -13.51 -12.90
C TYR A 586 -10.25 -12.17 -12.19
N GLN A 587 -10.08 -12.23 -10.88
CA GLN A 587 -9.81 -11.12 -9.98
C GLN A 587 -8.83 -11.65 -8.96
N PHE A 588 -7.79 -10.89 -8.64
CA PHE A 588 -6.77 -11.35 -7.69
C PHE A 588 -7.34 -11.51 -6.27
N MET A 589 -8.00 -10.46 -5.79
CA MET A 589 -8.73 -10.42 -4.52
C MET A 589 -10.04 -9.68 -4.71
N LYS A 590 -11.03 -9.97 -3.86
CA LYS A 590 -12.30 -9.24 -3.86
C LYS A 590 -12.03 -7.73 -3.74
N GLY A 591 -12.58 -6.95 -4.67
CA GLY A 591 -12.43 -5.49 -4.73
C GLY A 591 -11.23 -5.01 -5.55
N MET A 592 -10.43 -5.92 -6.12
CA MET A 592 -9.35 -5.55 -7.06
C MET A 592 -9.84 -5.50 -8.52
N PRO A 593 -9.07 -4.88 -9.43
CA PRO A 593 -9.48 -4.73 -10.83
C PRO A 593 -9.65 -6.07 -11.56
N HIS A 594 -10.61 -6.11 -12.49
CA HIS A 594 -10.78 -7.13 -13.52
C HIS A 594 -10.14 -6.68 -14.83
N PHE A 595 -10.18 -7.55 -15.84
CA PHE A 595 -9.70 -7.21 -17.18
C PHE A 595 -10.39 -5.95 -17.77
N GLN A 596 -11.68 -5.76 -17.47
CA GLN A 596 -12.49 -4.65 -18.00
C GLN A 596 -12.16 -3.31 -17.33
N ASP A 597 -11.55 -3.33 -16.15
CA ASP A 597 -11.18 -2.16 -15.37
C ASP A 597 -9.85 -1.57 -15.89
N MET A 598 -9.75 -1.37 -17.21
CA MET A 598 -8.56 -0.83 -17.87
C MET A 598 -8.36 0.64 -17.51
N VAL A 599 -7.10 1.05 -17.42
CA VAL A 599 -6.72 2.43 -17.12
C VAL A 599 -6.33 3.16 -18.40
N GLU A 600 -6.93 4.31 -18.65
CA GLU A 600 -6.53 5.21 -19.74
C GLU A 600 -5.30 6.03 -19.30
N VAL A 601 -4.19 5.91 -20.03
CA VAL A 601 -2.92 6.62 -19.71
C VAL A 601 -2.68 7.82 -20.62
N ALA A 602 -3.37 7.89 -21.75
CA ALA A 602 -3.39 9.04 -22.63
C ALA A 602 -4.61 8.98 -23.56
N SER A 603 -5.08 10.14 -24.01
CA SER A 603 -6.11 10.25 -25.05
C SER A 603 -5.83 11.43 -25.97
N GLY A 604 -6.36 11.33 -27.19
CA GLY A 604 -6.27 12.35 -28.23
C GLY A 604 -5.78 11.79 -29.57
N LYS A 605 -5.88 12.61 -30.62
CA LYS A 605 -5.38 12.25 -31.95
C LYS A 605 -3.85 12.26 -31.96
N GLY A 606 -3.25 11.43 -32.81
CA GLY A 606 -1.80 11.42 -33.04
C GLY A 606 -0.97 10.79 -31.91
N LEU A 607 -1.55 9.93 -31.07
CA LEU A 607 -0.79 9.21 -30.02
C LEU A 607 0.38 8.40 -30.60
N LEU A 608 0.19 7.79 -31.77
CA LEU A 608 1.25 7.06 -32.47
C LEU A 608 2.41 7.98 -32.90
N ASP A 609 2.13 9.23 -33.26
CA ASP A 609 3.18 10.19 -33.64
C ASP A 609 4.02 10.63 -32.44
N LYS A 610 3.39 10.82 -31.27
CA LYS A 610 4.08 11.17 -30.02
C LYS A 610 5.11 10.13 -29.59
N ILE A 611 4.90 8.86 -29.93
CA ILE A 611 5.75 7.76 -29.46
C ILE A 611 6.80 7.30 -30.47
N LYS A 612 6.76 7.76 -31.74
CA LYS A 612 7.65 7.30 -32.83
C LYS A 612 9.14 7.31 -32.48
N ASN A 613 9.58 8.29 -31.69
CA ASN A 613 10.99 8.47 -31.30
C ASN A 613 11.23 8.22 -29.80
N ASN A 614 10.25 7.66 -29.08
CA ASN A 614 10.39 7.45 -27.66
C ASN A 614 11.25 6.20 -27.38
N LYS A 615 12.44 6.40 -26.82
CA LYS A 615 13.40 5.33 -26.47
C LYS A 615 12.86 4.29 -25.48
N ARG A 616 11.74 4.59 -24.80
CA ARG A 616 11.06 3.63 -23.92
C ARG A 616 10.19 2.64 -24.71
N VAL A 617 9.78 2.94 -25.94
CA VAL A 617 9.00 2.02 -26.77
C VAL A 617 9.95 1.00 -27.40
N VAL A 618 9.68 -0.28 -27.13
CA VAL A 618 10.52 -1.41 -27.52
C VAL A 618 9.94 -2.14 -28.74
N PHE A 619 8.63 -2.06 -28.92
CA PHE A 619 7.97 -2.55 -30.11
C PHE A 619 6.62 -1.88 -30.35
N THR A 620 6.15 -1.99 -31.59
CA THR A 620 4.83 -1.56 -32.06
C THR A 620 4.26 -2.66 -32.95
N GLN A 621 3.01 -3.05 -32.71
CA GLN A 621 2.31 -4.11 -33.44
C GLN A 621 0.90 -3.63 -33.80
N THR A 622 0.62 -3.43 -35.09
CA THR A 622 -0.71 -3.01 -35.58
C THR A 622 -1.60 -4.24 -35.82
N LEU A 623 -2.87 -4.12 -35.44
CA LEU A 623 -3.90 -5.15 -35.54
C LEU A 623 -4.81 -4.93 -36.76
N GLU A 624 -5.62 -5.93 -37.11
CA GLU A 624 -6.50 -5.89 -38.30
C GLU A 624 -7.59 -4.81 -38.16
N ASN A 625 -8.03 -4.51 -36.94
CA ASN A 625 -9.02 -3.47 -36.65
C ASN A 625 -8.40 -2.05 -36.59
N GLY A 626 -7.12 -1.89 -36.90
CA GLY A 626 -6.39 -0.62 -36.83
C GLY A 626 -5.88 -0.24 -35.44
N ALA A 627 -6.26 -0.98 -34.38
CA ALA A 627 -5.66 -0.79 -33.06
C ALA A 627 -4.17 -1.16 -33.09
N THR A 628 -3.39 -0.61 -32.16
CA THR A 628 -1.94 -0.85 -32.11
C THR A 628 -1.50 -1.20 -30.69
N LEU A 629 -0.88 -2.36 -30.53
CA LEU A 629 -0.25 -2.79 -29.28
C LEU A 629 1.20 -2.34 -29.28
N ILE A 630 1.62 -1.60 -28.26
CA ILE A 630 3.02 -1.23 -28.04
C ILE A 630 3.54 -1.87 -26.76
N GLY A 631 4.85 -2.11 -26.71
CA GLY A 631 5.53 -2.55 -25.49
C GLY A 631 6.53 -1.53 -25.02
N ILE A 632 6.47 -1.16 -23.74
CA ILE A 632 7.36 -0.17 -23.16
C ILE A 632 8.34 -0.75 -22.16
N LYS A 633 9.54 -0.18 -22.11
CA LYS A 633 10.55 -0.41 -21.09
C LYS A 633 10.22 0.48 -19.89
N LEU A 634 9.73 -0.15 -18.83
CA LEU A 634 9.54 0.50 -17.54
C LEU A 634 10.89 1.06 -17.00
N SER A 635 10.79 2.06 -16.13
CA SER A 635 11.96 2.64 -15.46
C SER A 635 12.76 1.57 -14.70
N LYS A 636 14.03 1.89 -14.41
CA LYS A 636 14.94 0.98 -13.71
C LYS A 636 14.33 0.50 -12.39
N ARG A 637 13.75 1.41 -11.61
CA ARG A 637 13.09 1.16 -10.33
C ARG A 637 11.88 0.26 -10.50
N THR A 638 10.92 0.66 -11.36
CA THR A 638 9.67 -0.08 -11.53
C THR A 638 9.89 -1.52 -11.95
N ARG A 639 10.80 -1.81 -12.90
CA ARG A 639 11.00 -3.18 -13.41
C ARG A 639 11.70 -4.15 -12.44
N LYS A 640 12.28 -3.68 -11.33
CA LYS A 640 12.98 -4.53 -10.34
C LYS A 640 12.03 -5.43 -9.54
N PHE A 641 10.71 -5.19 -9.58
CA PHE A 641 9.71 -6.01 -8.87
C PHE A 641 9.81 -7.50 -9.19
N THR A 642 10.23 -7.85 -10.42
CA THR A 642 10.48 -9.24 -10.85
C THR A 642 11.54 -9.96 -10.02
N LYS A 643 12.42 -9.24 -9.31
CA LYS A 643 13.34 -9.83 -8.33
C LYS A 643 12.65 -10.15 -7.00
N ARG A 644 11.62 -9.38 -6.63
CA ARG A 644 10.90 -9.51 -5.35
C ARG A 644 9.88 -10.64 -5.40
N ILE A 645 9.09 -10.71 -6.48
CA ILE A 645 7.98 -11.68 -6.61
C ILE A 645 8.30 -12.90 -7.50
N GLY A 646 9.53 -13.00 -7.97
CA GLY A 646 10.01 -14.16 -8.73
C GLY A 646 10.35 -13.88 -10.19
N ARG A 647 11.48 -14.42 -10.63
CA ARG A 647 12.07 -14.19 -11.96
C ARG A 647 11.32 -14.91 -13.08
N ASN A 648 10.68 -16.02 -12.74
CA ASN A 648 10.19 -17.03 -13.69
C ASN A 648 9.09 -16.51 -14.63
N ASN A 649 8.37 -15.46 -14.25
CA ASN A 649 7.28 -14.87 -15.04
C ASN A 649 7.59 -13.44 -15.51
N ALA A 650 8.87 -13.03 -15.43
CA ALA A 650 9.32 -11.68 -15.79
C ALA A 650 9.10 -11.32 -17.27
N ALA A 651 8.78 -12.30 -18.13
CA ALA A 651 8.43 -12.07 -19.53
C ALA A 651 7.20 -11.18 -19.72
N MET A 652 6.38 -10.92 -18.68
CA MET A 652 5.34 -9.88 -18.74
C MET A 652 5.88 -8.48 -19.13
N LEU A 653 7.20 -8.24 -19.02
CA LEU A 653 7.88 -7.08 -19.60
C LEU A 653 8.47 -7.40 -20.98
N PRO A 654 8.54 -6.44 -21.94
CA PRO A 654 8.09 -5.04 -21.88
C PRO A 654 6.59 -4.86 -21.59
N TYR A 655 6.21 -3.82 -20.86
CA TYR A 655 4.82 -3.64 -20.40
C TYR A 655 3.91 -3.22 -21.57
N PRO A 656 2.77 -3.89 -21.79
CA PRO A 656 1.92 -3.61 -22.95
C PRO A 656 1.00 -2.39 -22.76
N ILE A 657 0.86 -1.58 -23.79
CA ILE A 657 -0.13 -0.50 -23.89
C ILE A 657 -0.90 -0.69 -25.20
N LEU A 658 -2.23 -0.68 -25.13
CA LEU A 658 -3.12 -0.79 -26.29
C LEU A 658 -3.59 0.61 -26.72
N ILE A 659 -3.30 0.99 -27.96
CA ILE A 659 -3.81 2.22 -28.57
C ILE A 659 -4.98 1.84 -29.47
N GLU A 660 -6.19 2.26 -29.07
CA GLU A 660 -7.44 1.96 -29.76
C GLU A 660 -8.39 3.15 -29.62
N ASN A 661 -9.03 3.57 -30.72
CA ASN A 661 -10.00 4.67 -30.73
C ASN A 661 -9.47 5.97 -30.08
N ASP A 662 -8.28 6.42 -30.49
CA ASP A 662 -7.58 7.61 -29.96
C ASP A 662 -7.33 7.58 -28.44
N LYS A 663 -7.34 6.38 -27.83
CA LYS A 663 -7.06 6.16 -26.40
C LYS A 663 -5.93 5.16 -26.24
N ALA A 664 -4.96 5.49 -25.39
CA ALA A 664 -3.96 4.55 -24.90
C ALA A 664 -4.45 3.96 -23.57
N LYS A 665 -4.72 2.66 -23.56
CA LYS A 665 -5.20 1.90 -22.41
C LYS A 665 -4.14 0.90 -21.96
N ILE A 666 -4.10 0.66 -20.66
CA ILE A 666 -3.37 -0.46 -20.08
C ILE A 666 -4.34 -1.34 -19.30
N LEU A 667 -4.04 -2.64 -19.23
CA LEU A 667 -4.59 -3.45 -18.16
C LEU A 667 -4.12 -2.85 -16.83
N ASP A 668 -5.02 -2.73 -15.86
CA ASP A 668 -4.65 -2.22 -14.53
C ASP A 668 -3.44 -3.03 -14.03
N PRO A 669 -2.36 -2.37 -13.58
CA PRO A 669 -1.14 -3.07 -13.17
C PRO A 669 -1.37 -4.13 -12.09
N LYS A 670 -2.33 -3.95 -11.18
CA LYS A 670 -2.69 -4.95 -10.15
C LYS A 670 -3.26 -6.21 -10.80
N TYR A 671 -4.17 -6.05 -11.76
CA TYR A 671 -4.72 -7.16 -12.55
C TYR A 671 -3.63 -7.82 -13.42
N TYR A 672 -2.84 -7.04 -14.14
CA TYR A 672 -1.83 -7.58 -15.07
C TYR A 672 -0.73 -8.34 -14.34
N ILE A 673 -0.21 -7.82 -13.22
CA ILE A 673 0.78 -8.54 -12.41
C ILE A 673 0.20 -9.86 -11.89
N SER A 674 -1.01 -9.82 -11.31
CA SER A 674 -1.60 -11.00 -10.68
C SER A 674 -1.99 -12.10 -11.66
N ILE A 675 -2.53 -11.76 -12.84
CA ILE A 675 -2.82 -12.78 -13.86
C ILE A 675 -1.56 -13.38 -14.47
N MET A 676 -0.47 -12.61 -14.54
CA MET A 676 0.83 -13.10 -15.01
C MET A 676 1.60 -13.86 -13.90
N TYR A 677 1.27 -13.65 -12.63
CA TYR A 677 1.79 -14.37 -11.46
C TYR A 677 0.64 -14.98 -10.65
N PRO A 678 -0.01 -16.06 -11.13
CA PRO A 678 -1.24 -16.56 -10.52
C PRO A 678 -1.08 -17.17 -9.12
N LEU A 679 0.15 -17.50 -8.72
CA LEU A 679 0.47 -17.96 -7.36
C LEU A 679 0.93 -16.84 -6.42
N LEU A 680 0.94 -15.60 -6.89
CA LEU A 680 1.30 -14.45 -6.08
C LEU A 680 0.39 -14.39 -4.85
N THR A 681 0.97 -14.34 -3.67
CA THR A 681 0.22 -14.18 -2.42
C THR A 681 0.00 -12.71 -2.12
N MET A 682 -0.96 -12.39 -1.23
CA MET A 682 -1.09 -11.01 -0.75
C MET A 682 0.18 -10.52 -0.08
N SER A 683 0.85 -11.36 0.72
CA SER A 683 2.10 -10.99 1.37
C SER A 683 3.17 -10.61 0.36
N GLU A 684 3.33 -11.39 -0.72
CA GLU A 684 4.26 -11.07 -1.79
C GLU A 684 3.83 -9.82 -2.57
N PHE A 685 2.53 -9.65 -2.86
CA PHE A 685 2.01 -8.44 -3.51
C PHE A 685 2.28 -7.18 -2.68
N MET A 686 2.17 -7.26 -1.36
CA MET A 686 2.48 -6.13 -0.47
C MET A 686 3.95 -5.70 -0.56
N THR A 687 4.88 -6.60 -0.87
CA THR A 687 6.31 -6.24 -1.08
C THR A 687 6.54 -5.40 -2.35
N ILE A 688 5.52 -5.30 -3.21
CA ILE A 688 5.53 -4.52 -4.45
C ILE A 688 4.33 -3.55 -4.50
N ALA A 689 3.77 -3.17 -3.35
CA ALA A 689 2.54 -2.36 -3.29
C ALA A 689 2.65 -1.02 -4.05
N THR A 690 3.85 -0.45 -4.14
CA THR A 690 4.14 0.81 -4.85
C THR A 690 4.38 0.64 -6.35
N VAL A 691 4.58 -0.60 -6.82
CA VAL A 691 4.91 -0.91 -8.22
C VAL A 691 3.76 -0.63 -9.18
N PRO A 692 2.48 -0.97 -8.87
CA PRO A 692 1.35 -0.60 -9.71
C PRO A 692 1.29 0.88 -10.09
N ASP A 693 1.40 1.79 -9.11
CA ASP A 693 1.31 3.23 -9.37
C ASP A 693 2.55 3.74 -10.14
N ALA A 694 3.72 3.16 -9.86
CA ALA A 694 4.93 3.45 -10.62
C ALA A 694 4.83 2.99 -12.09
N MET A 695 4.19 1.85 -12.37
CA MET A 695 3.90 1.38 -13.73
C MET A 695 2.97 2.35 -14.46
N LEU A 696 1.90 2.82 -13.79
CA LEU A 696 0.98 3.78 -14.36
C LEU A 696 1.71 5.08 -14.76
N LYS A 697 2.51 5.64 -13.85
CA LYS A 697 3.32 6.84 -14.11
C LYS A 697 4.31 6.62 -15.26
N ASP A 698 4.96 5.46 -15.32
CA ASP A 698 5.89 5.14 -16.41
C ASP A 698 5.20 5.05 -17.77
N CYS A 699 3.96 4.54 -17.83
CA CYS A 699 3.14 4.49 -19.04
C CYS A 699 2.68 5.89 -19.47
N GLU A 700 2.20 6.72 -18.55
CA GLU A 700 1.81 8.11 -18.86
C GLU A 700 2.98 8.93 -19.41
N LYS A 701 4.17 8.77 -18.83
CA LYS A 701 5.41 9.44 -19.26
C LYS A 701 5.81 9.12 -20.71
N VAL A 702 5.25 8.09 -21.34
CA VAL A 702 5.54 7.77 -22.75
C VAL A 702 4.83 8.71 -23.73
N PHE A 703 3.73 9.31 -23.31
CA PHE A 703 2.88 10.19 -24.14
C PHE A 703 2.99 11.68 -23.79
N LYS A 704 3.84 12.03 -22.82
CA LYS A 704 4.26 13.39 -22.48
C LYS A 704 5.54 13.69 -23.25
#